data_AF-A0A7Z2K7R7-F1
#
_entry.id   AF-A0A7Z2K7R7-F1
#
_cell.length_a   1.000
_cell.length_b   1.000
_cell.length_c   1.000
_cell.angle_alpha   90.00
_cell.angle_beta   90.00
_cell.angle_gamma   90.00
#
_symmetry.space_group_name_H-M   'P 1'
#
loop_
_entity.id
_entity.type
_entity.pdbx_description
1 polymer ?
#
loop_
_entity_poly.entity_id
_entity_poly.type
_entity_poly.pdbx_seq_one_letter_code
_entity_poly.pdbx_strand_id
1 'polypeptide(L)'
;MNEQEREEVFRSELKRLRLKDYITDQTYEIVSNAYEKMVHPSIEVVEAVEENEQVLAPPEKVPAKPAPVKEKKVKSTQELRDRNLTWILIIGVVFLLLGALVLATSTWDVMTSIMKTALIGGIAAVFFGISWLSGHKLRIEKTAFSFLVLGSLFLPIVVFSAGYFQLFGEWLSVSGAGNEVLGLIGVFICLPLYFIQAKRQQSRLFVWFSFVTLSIGAAFFIQVFQPTVDLFYLGIVIFNGLLLLFYARAKKYEHLVLFTKELPIYAQGNLILSTLLLLFFYQSEVFYSFNVIVTAFLYLAMIYIGKQKEYHFVFTFLLVYGIYQLIEHSVLESADVMLYALVGFIFIGLQSVDRLQNPYMKKAFQLTSGAVSLCAFIFITYKGLILRYDDPSWLLVLGYVIISTNYVALANLTRYRIFGFLAPLFLAAAGLYSMSLLYTEPSTETVMVHMFATGVLLYAGGFYWNDWKVTKRMKTGALAISFGPILLSLLLGLISGRWWLESSLLLVLGFLHLSIYQKGKWKWLRFTGSLLNPVTWGLALLALYPPFARSDFYETTFGAPFHTAIVAILILGVHYFWRKKGMQVLEVMAFWTGVSFYGLSLLLLLAATVDELFVRSGLLLGSVGMLYLIFKRTKEETLWPLLSLFTLGTYLSIAEAFPIRGMFQWLPGAVLLILIADTLGKKDSVMQRAYFYLGHLYLPAALFYTVSEHGNEPVLYVVALFVYVYSMLTRKIEWEIRTFLYAAFTVLPFLYIAIIDSLEMQNEAYTYIGFVPSLIMFGLWFVLGEIWKERIKWYAVPFAVLGLFPFIKAYEEIQLIPLAAGLFYAALLLYVMHQSGWQLFSIVPLLFVQSMIFLLPIETIEIQTMVYVGAAAVMLTAGLFIHRTLYSLRAKRMNEKHIDWYAGIAFLFVLNLYQNLTLASLWADELRALFIVAFFFLQIKRVPGGVPAQVVKTAAALSLFVPYYTLLHHLEINAYIVTEVYVLPWLALSIYLSKRTWVQSKQIMSVIEWGVLLAVAAILVFDALSSNTIYDALIAGGLSLASVVAGFYYRIKSYFLIGCSVLLLNLLLQTRPYWGNMPWWAYLLIAGATLISVASFYEWQKQNKNEEGDTLLQVKKQQLIAKWKQWR
;
A
#
# COMPACT_ATOMS: atom_id res chain seq x y z
N MET A 1 -25.63 -4.88 -3.17
CA MET A 1 -24.38 -4.20 -2.86
C MET A 1 -23.73 -4.86 -1.65
N ASN A 2 -22.57 -5.47 -1.88
CA ASN A 2 -21.57 -5.83 -0.87
C ASN A 2 -21.12 -4.57 -0.10
N GLU A 3 -20.48 -4.77 1.06
CA GLU A 3 -19.94 -3.69 1.89
C GLU A 3 -18.83 -2.92 1.14
N GLN A 4 -17.98 -3.64 0.40
CA GLN A 4 -17.00 -3.05 -0.53
C GLN A 4 -17.65 -2.26 -1.67
N GLU A 5 -18.75 -2.74 -2.27
CA GLU A 5 -19.46 -1.97 -3.31
C GLU A 5 -20.10 -0.70 -2.73
N ARG A 6 -20.57 -0.72 -1.47
CA ARG A 6 -21.05 0.49 -0.77
C ARG A 6 -19.93 1.48 -0.53
N GLU A 7 -18.75 0.99 -0.18
CA GLU A 7 -17.57 1.81 -0.01
C GLU A 7 -17.09 2.44 -1.33
N GLU A 8 -17.03 1.68 -2.43
CA GLU A 8 -16.68 2.22 -3.75
C GLU A 8 -17.72 3.24 -4.24
N VAL A 9 -19.02 2.97 -4.07
CA VAL A 9 -20.07 3.94 -4.45
C VAL A 9 -19.99 5.21 -3.59
N PHE A 10 -19.76 5.09 -2.28
CA PHE A 10 -19.58 6.26 -1.42
C PHE A 10 -18.32 7.06 -1.77
N ARG A 11 -17.16 6.40 -1.88
CA ARG A 11 -15.89 7.06 -2.24
C ARG A 11 -15.98 7.69 -3.64
N SER A 12 -16.67 7.06 -4.60
CA SER A 12 -16.83 7.62 -5.95
C SER A 12 -17.75 8.84 -5.99
N GLU A 13 -18.92 8.82 -5.35
CA GLU A 13 -19.81 9.99 -5.30
C GLU A 13 -19.24 11.13 -4.44
N LEU A 14 -18.58 10.84 -3.31
CA LEU A 14 -17.89 11.87 -2.53
C LEU A 14 -16.76 12.54 -3.34
N LYS A 15 -15.99 11.76 -4.11
CA LYS A 15 -14.98 12.27 -5.04
C LYS A 15 -15.61 13.07 -6.19
N ARG A 16 -16.82 12.69 -6.62
CA ARG A 16 -17.60 13.40 -7.65
C ARG A 16 -18.16 14.74 -7.16
N LEU A 17 -18.50 14.86 -5.88
CA LEU A 17 -18.86 16.12 -5.23
C LEU A 17 -17.64 17.06 -5.13
N ARG A 18 -16.47 16.52 -4.76
CA ARG A 18 -15.20 17.27 -4.73
C ARG A 18 -14.78 17.76 -6.13
N LEU A 19 -14.85 16.89 -7.14
CA LEU A 19 -14.54 17.22 -8.54
C LEU A 19 -15.53 18.21 -9.20
N LYS A 20 -16.59 18.60 -8.50
CA LYS A 20 -17.57 19.62 -8.92
C LYS A 20 -17.61 20.83 -7.98
N ASP A 21 -16.61 20.97 -7.11
CA ASP A 21 -16.46 22.07 -6.13
C ASP A 21 -17.66 22.25 -5.17
N TYR A 22 -18.51 21.24 -5.00
CA TYR A 22 -19.63 21.29 -4.05
C TYR A 22 -19.20 21.07 -2.58
N ILE A 23 -18.02 20.49 -2.38
CA ILE A 23 -17.37 20.33 -1.08
C ILE A 23 -15.90 20.70 -1.21
N THR A 24 -15.32 21.34 -0.20
CA THR A 24 -13.89 21.66 -0.17
C THR A 24 -13.04 20.39 0.05
N ASP A 25 -11.76 20.43 -0.31
CA ASP A 25 -10.83 19.32 -0.03
C ASP A 25 -10.80 18.94 1.46
N GLN A 26 -10.90 19.94 2.34
CA GLN A 26 -10.96 19.74 3.79
C GLN A 26 -12.24 19.00 4.22
N THR A 27 -13.39 19.29 3.61
CA THR A 27 -14.65 18.57 3.85
C THR A 27 -14.60 17.16 3.25
N TYR A 28 -13.99 16.98 2.08
CA TYR A 28 -13.77 15.65 1.48
C TYR A 28 -12.93 14.76 2.39
N GLU A 29 -11.80 15.26 2.91
CA GLU A 29 -10.95 14.58 3.91
C GLU A 29 -11.76 14.20 5.16
N ILE A 30 -12.48 15.14 5.77
CA ILE A 30 -13.27 14.89 6.99
C ILE A 30 -14.32 13.81 6.75
N VAL A 31 -15.10 13.89 5.66
CA VAL A 31 -16.20 12.97 5.38
C VAL A 31 -15.69 11.59 4.92
N SER A 32 -14.59 11.54 4.16
CA SER A 32 -13.94 10.28 3.77
C SER A 32 -13.40 9.56 5.01
N ASN A 33 -12.63 10.26 5.87
CA ASN A 33 -12.07 9.70 7.10
C ASN A 33 -13.16 9.29 8.11
N ALA A 34 -14.29 10.01 8.16
CA ALA A 34 -15.43 9.63 8.99
C ALA A 34 -16.13 8.35 8.49
N TYR A 35 -16.27 8.19 7.17
CA TYR A 35 -16.86 6.99 6.57
C TYR A 35 -15.92 5.78 6.68
N GLU A 36 -14.61 5.97 6.50
CA GLU A 36 -13.60 4.93 6.69
C GLU A 36 -13.58 4.43 8.15
N LYS A 37 -13.71 5.34 9.13
CA LYS A 37 -13.95 4.99 10.55
C LYS A 37 -15.28 4.27 10.82
N MET A 38 -16.30 4.48 9.98
CA MET A 38 -17.61 3.81 10.09
C MET A 38 -17.58 2.40 9.50
N VAL A 39 -16.87 2.20 8.38
CA VAL A 39 -16.75 0.90 7.68
C VAL A 39 -15.69 -0.01 8.31
N HIS A 40 -14.64 0.55 8.90
CA HIS A 40 -13.59 -0.19 9.60
C HIS A 40 -13.51 0.21 11.09
N PRO A 41 -14.46 -0.22 11.95
CA PRO A 41 -14.51 0.10 13.38
C PRO A 41 -13.51 -0.69 14.25
N SER A 42 -12.26 -0.76 13.79
CA SER A 42 -11.02 -1.13 14.50
C SER A 42 -9.89 -0.94 13.49
N ILE A 43 -8.86 -0.12 13.71
CA ILE A 43 -8.01 -0.04 14.90
C ILE A 43 -7.77 1.43 15.30
N GLU A 44 -8.36 1.87 16.41
CA GLU A 44 -7.71 2.66 17.47
C GLU A 44 -8.73 2.91 18.60
N VAL A 45 -8.67 2.07 19.64
CA VAL A 45 -9.41 2.27 20.89
C VAL A 45 -8.40 2.53 22.01
N VAL A 46 -7.81 3.74 22.02
CA VAL A 46 -7.41 4.47 23.25
C VAL A 46 -7.41 5.99 22.96
N GLU A 47 -8.57 6.63 22.86
CA GLU A 47 -8.94 7.81 23.68
C GLU A 47 -10.31 8.41 23.32
N ALA A 48 -10.97 8.96 24.35
CA ALA A 48 -12.09 9.91 24.28
C ALA A 48 -13.37 9.53 23.51
N VAL A 49 -14.23 8.73 24.16
CA VAL A 49 -15.67 9.06 24.21
C VAL A 49 -16.09 9.10 25.67
N GLU A 50 -16.45 10.29 26.16
CA GLU A 50 -17.61 10.60 27.00
C GLU A 50 -17.42 11.99 27.64
N GLU A 51 -17.99 13.03 27.01
CA GLU A 51 -18.29 14.26 27.72
C GLU A 51 -19.59 14.87 27.16
N ASN A 52 -20.70 14.60 27.86
CA ASN A 52 -21.90 15.44 27.91
C ASN A 52 -22.87 14.89 28.98
N GLU A 53 -22.75 15.37 30.22
CA GLU A 53 -23.83 16.18 30.81
C GLU A 53 -23.34 16.94 32.07
N GLN A 54 -23.31 18.27 31.88
CA GLN A 54 -23.08 19.35 32.84
C GLN A 54 -24.24 19.45 33.87
N VAL A 55 -24.19 20.06 35.07
CA VAL A 55 -23.20 20.88 35.81
C VAL A 55 -23.28 20.57 37.31
N LEU A 56 -22.15 20.44 38.01
CA LEU A 56 -21.91 21.01 39.36
C LEU A 56 -20.39 20.99 39.63
N ALA A 57 -19.75 22.16 39.52
CA ALA A 57 -18.30 22.38 39.59
C ALA A 57 -17.70 22.01 40.98
N PRO A 58 -16.41 21.59 41.12
CA PRO A 58 -15.24 22.16 40.41
C PRO A 58 -14.12 21.14 40.01
N PRO A 59 -12.97 21.61 39.49
CA PRO A 59 -12.77 22.46 38.33
C PRO A 59 -12.25 21.65 37.13
N GLU A 60 -12.48 22.18 35.93
CA GLU A 60 -12.08 21.65 34.63
C GLU A 60 -10.58 21.29 34.55
N LYS A 61 -10.26 19.99 34.43
CA LYS A 61 -8.93 19.54 34.03
C LYS A 61 -8.87 19.47 32.51
N VAL A 62 -8.47 20.61 31.94
CA VAL A 62 -7.94 20.81 30.58
C VAL A 62 -7.42 19.50 29.97
N PRO A 63 -7.80 19.16 28.72
CA PRO A 63 -7.33 17.93 28.06
C PRO A 63 -5.82 17.80 28.17
N ALA A 64 -5.36 16.57 28.40
CA ALA A 64 -3.94 16.27 28.45
C ALA A 64 -3.32 16.75 27.14
N LYS A 65 -2.59 17.88 27.20
CA LYS A 65 -1.80 18.39 26.08
C LYS A 65 -1.02 17.22 25.48
N PRO A 66 -0.84 17.15 24.14
CA PRO A 66 0.05 16.16 23.53
C PRO A 66 1.32 16.13 24.37
N ALA A 67 1.59 14.96 24.97
CA ALA A 67 2.57 14.82 26.05
C ALA A 67 3.81 15.58 25.61
N PRO A 68 4.21 16.67 26.29
CA PRO A 68 5.03 17.66 25.64
C PRO A 68 6.30 16.96 25.20
N VAL A 69 6.42 16.80 23.87
CA VAL A 69 7.67 17.01 23.19
C VAL A 69 8.18 18.24 23.90
N LYS A 70 9.20 18.06 24.74
CA LYS A 70 9.88 19.21 25.32
C LYS A 70 10.38 19.92 24.10
N GLU A 71 9.64 20.92 23.63
CA GLU A 71 10.14 21.95 22.75
C GLU A 71 11.47 22.27 23.40
N LYS A 72 12.56 21.87 22.74
CA LYS A 72 13.91 22.13 23.22
C LYS A 72 13.91 23.63 23.33
N LYS A 73 13.72 24.17 24.55
CA LYS A 73 13.42 25.59 24.80
C LYS A 73 14.23 26.34 23.79
N VAL A 74 13.58 26.94 22.79
CA VAL A 74 14.31 27.57 21.70
C VAL A 74 14.89 28.81 22.34
N LYS A 75 16.08 28.58 22.90
CA LYS A 75 16.75 29.49 23.82
C LYS A 75 16.78 30.82 23.12
N SER A 76 16.32 31.88 23.79
CA SER A 76 16.32 33.20 23.18
C SER A 76 17.73 33.50 22.67
N THR A 77 17.86 34.40 21.70
CA THR A 77 19.18 34.81 21.21
C THR A 77 20.10 35.34 22.33
N GLN A 78 19.55 35.74 23.49
CA GLN A 78 20.27 35.96 24.74
C GLN A 78 20.62 34.67 25.50
N GLU A 79 19.71 33.73 25.76
CA GLU A 79 20.04 32.45 26.42
C GLU A 79 21.03 31.60 25.60
N LEU A 80 21.05 31.73 24.27
CA LEU A 80 22.08 31.15 23.40
C LEU A 80 23.42 31.88 23.54
N ARG A 81 23.42 33.22 23.59
CA ARG A 81 24.65 34.02 23.81
C ARG A 81 25.24 33.79 25.20
N ASP A 82 24.44 33.74 26.25
CA ASP A 82 24.90 33.50 27.62
C ASP A 82 25.43 32.05 27.77
N ARG A 83 24.80 31.07 27.11
CA ARG A 83 25.36 29.71 26.99
C ARG A 83 26.68 29.71 26.20
N ASN A 84 26.77 30.49 25.12
CA ASN A 84 27.98 30.55 24.29
C ASN A 84 29.13 31.29 25.03
N LEU A 85 28.85 32.33 25.83
CA LEU A 85 29.83 32.92 26.75
C LEU A 85 30.30 31.90 27.79
N THR A 86 29.36 31.15 28.39
CA THR A 86 29.69 30.06 29.33
C THR A 86 30.58 29.01 28.64
N TRP A 87 30.31 28.65 27.38
CA TRP A 87 31.16 27.77 26.59
C TRP A 87 32.52 28.38 26.25
N ILE A 88 32.61 29.66 25.92
CA ILE A 88 33.89 30.35 25.67
C ILE A 88 34.74 30.37 26.95
N LEU A 89 34.12 30.59 28.11
CA LEU A 89 34.78 30.48 29.42
C LEU A 89 35.24 29.05 29.71
N ILE A 90 34.38 28.04 29.49
CA ILE A 90 34.73 26.62 29.68
C ILE A 90 35.85 26.20 28.72
N ILE A 91 35.81 26.61 27.45
CA ILE A 91 36.84 26.32 26.45
C ILE A 91 38.15 27.02 26.82
N GLY A 92 38.10 28.27 27.31
CA GLY A 92 39.26 28.97 27.84
C GLY A 92 39.89 28.26 29.04
N VAL A 93 39.08 27.82 30.00
CA VAL A 93 39.53 27.03 31.16
C VAL A 93 40.04 25.66 30.72
N VAL A 94 39.44 25.01 29.73
CA VAL A 94 39.90 23.72 29.18
C VAL A 94 41.23 23.88 28.43
N PHE A 95 41.42 24.94 27.63
CA PHE A 95 42.72 25.19 26.98
C PHE A 95 43.81 25.57 27.98
N LEU A 96 43.46 26.29 29.06
CA LEU A 96 44.39 26.59 30.15
C LEU A 96 44.73 25.32 30.96
N LEU A 97 43.74 24.49 31.28
CA LEU A 97 43.94 23.20 31.96
C LEU A 97 44.68 22.20 31.08
N LEU A 98 44.47 22.18 29.76
CA LEU A 98 45.23 21.33 28.83
C LEU A 98 46.67 21.83 28.69
N GLY A 99 46.92 23.14 28.64
CA GLY A 99 48.27 23.71 28.70
C GLY A 99 48.99 23.34 30.00
N ALA A 100 48.30 23.44 31.14
CA ALA A 100 48.83 23.03 32.44
C ALA A 100 48.98 21.50 32.58
N LEU A 101 48.09 20.71 31.97
CA LEU A 101 48.17 19.24 31.97
C LEU A 101 49.34 18.76 31.13
N VAL A 102 49.55 19.30 29.92
CA VAL A 102 50.72 19.00 29.08
C VAL A 102 52.04 19.39 29.77
N LEU A 103 52.01 20.46 30.58
CA LEU A 103 53.13 20.85 31.45
C LEU A 103 53.33 19.92 32.66
N ALA A 104 52.27 19.27 33.16
CA ALA A 104 52.32 18.37 34.33
C ALA A 104 52.58 16.90 33.97
N THR A 105 52.00 16.38 32.88
CA THR A 105 52.20 15.00 32.44
C THR A 105 53.60 14.76 31.88
N SER A 106 54.27 15.82 31.42
CA SER A 106 55.70 15.79 31.05
C SER A 106 56.65 15.63 32.25
N THR A 107 56.14 15.62 33.50
CA THR A 107 56.94 15.45 34.73
C THR A 107 56.38 14.39 35.71
N TRP A 108 55.39 13.59 35.31
CA TRP A 108 54.63 12.69 36.20
C TRP A 108 55.45 11.56 36.85
N ASP A 109 56.40 10.97 36.11
CA ASP A 109 57.16 9.81 36.58
C ASP A 109 58.15 10.15 37.72
N VAL A 110 58.51 11.43 37.85
CA VAL A 110 59.44 11.94 38.86
C VAL A 110 58.76 12.15 40.24
N MET A 111 57.44 12.01 40.33
CA MET A 111 56.66 12.31 41.54
C MET A 111 56.45 11.09 42.46
N THR A 112 56.65 11.26 43.77
CA THR A 112 56.44 10.22 44.80
C THR A 112 54.96 9.90 45.01
N SER A 113 54.65 8.74 45.62
CA SER A 113 53.27 8.30 45.91
C SER A 113 52.46 9.29 46.77
N ILE A 114 53.11 9.92 47.75
CA ILE A 114 52.54 11.01 48.54
C ILE A 114 52.29 12.23 47.65
N MET A 115 53.26 12.62 46.80
CA MET A 115 53.10 13.76 45.88
C MET A 115 51.95 13.54 44.89
N LYS A 116 51.80 12.32 44.35
CA LYS A 116 50.70 11.92 43.45
C LYS A 116 49.34 12.00 44.14
N THR A 117 49.23 11.48 45.36
CA THR A 117 47.97 11.56 46.15
C THR A 117 47.67 12.99 46.60
N ALA A 118 48.70 13.77 46.97
CA ALA A 118 48.58 15.17 47.34
C ALA A 118 48.22 16.07 46.14
N LEU A 119 48.67 15.74 44.93
CA LEU A 119 48.28 16.43 43.69
C LEU A 119 46.79 16.18 43.37
N ILE A 120 46.32 14.93 43.49
CA ILE A 120 44.91 14.56 43.33
C ILE A 120 44.04 15.25 44.40
N GLY A 121 44.49 15.27 45.66
CA GLY A 121 43.84 16.02 46.74
C GLY A 121 43.89 17.55 46.53
N GLY A 122 44.98 18.05 45.94
CA GLY A 122 45.16 19.45 45.57
C GLY A 122 44.18 19.92 44.51
N ILE A 123 43.87 19.09 43.53
CA ILE A 123 42.80 19.35 42.54
C ILE A 123 41.44 19.48 43.24
N ALA A 124 41.13 18.59 44.19
CA ALA A 124 39.91 18.69 44.99
C ALA A 124 39.88 19.99 45.83
N ALA A 125 40.99 20.35 46.46
CA ALA A 125 41.14 21.58 47.23
C ALA A 125 41.01 22.85 46.37
N VAL A 126 41.55 22.85 45.15
CA VAL A 126 41.38 23.94 44.17
C VAL A 126 39.92 24.10 43.76
N PHE A 127 39.19 23.00 43.52
CA PHE A 127 37.76 23.09 43.25
C PHE A 127 36.96 23.59 44.45
N PHE A 128 37.24 23.13 45.67
CA PHE A 128 36.62 23.72 46.88
C PHE A 128 36.99 25.20 47.08
N GLY A 129 38.22 25.61 46.76
CA GLY A 129 38.69 26.99 46.84
C GLY A 129 38.01 27.93 45.82
N ILE A 130 37.90 27.49 44.55
CA ILE A 130 37.17 28.24 43.52
C ILE A 130 35.68 28.27 43.84
N SER A 131 35.10 27.17 44.34
CA SER A 131 33.72 27.12 44.83
C SER A 131 33.46 28.21 45.88
N TRP A 132 34.33 28.30 46.88
CA TRP A 132 34.27 29.31 47.93
C TRP A 132 34.45 30.74 47.38
N LEU A 133 35.45 30.98 46.52
CA LEU A 133 35.74 32.29 45.95
C LEU A 133 34.60 32.81 45.06
N SER A 134 34.07 31.96 44.17
CA SER A 134 32.93 32.28 43.31
C SER A 134 31.67 32.56 44.12
N GLY A 135 31.40 31.78 45.16
CA GLY A 135 30.20 31.96 45.99
C GLY A 135 30.29 33.18 46.91
N HIS A 136 31.44 33.40 47.56
CA HIS A 136 31.58 34.37 48.63
C HIS A 136 32.00 35.77 48.13
N LYS A 137 32.99 35.85 47.23
CA LYS A 137 33.56 37.13 46.76
C LYS A 137 32.93 37.64 45.47
N LEU A 138 32.62 36.73 44.53
CA LEU A 138 32.04 37.09 43.23
C LEU A 138 30.50 36.96 43.17
N ARG A 139 29.88 36.33 44.18
CA ARG A 139 28.42 36.07 44.28
C ARG A 139 27.83 35.30 43.07
N ILE A 140 28.60 34.38 42.48
CA ILE A 140 28.20 33.55 41.33
C ILE A 140 27.81 32.14 41.81
N GLU A 141 26.61 32.00 42.35
CA GLU A 141 26.13 30.79 43.06
C GLU A 141 26.20 29.50 42.21
N LYS A 142 25.85 29.56 40.92
CA LYS A 142 25.83 28.38 40.04
C LYS A 142 27.23 27.82 39.77
N THR A 143 28.21 28.71 39.62
CA THR A 143 29.63 28.36 39.47
C THR A 143 30.16 27.77 40.77
N ALA A 144 29.81 28.38 41.91
CA ALA A 144 30.16 27.89 43.23
C ALA A 144 29.66 26.45 43.48
N PHE A 145 28.37 26.18 43.21
CA PHE A 145 27.78 24.85 43.38
C PHE A 145 28.42 23.80 42.46
N SER A 146 28.73 24.16 41.22
CA SER A 146 29.33 23.24 40.24
C SER A 146 30.71 22.74 40.71
N PHE A 147 31.57 23.65 41.20
CA PHE A 147 32.86 23.28 41.77
C PHE A 147 32.75 22.55 43.13
N LEU A 148 31.71 22.82 43.93
CA LEU A 148 31.43 22.07 45.17
C LEU A 148 31.16 20.60 44.90
N VAL A 149 30.33 20.29 43.89
CA VAL A 149 30.02 18.92 43.47
C VAL A 149 31.28 18.24 42.92
N LEU A 150 32.08 18.95 42.11
CA LEU A 150 33.31 18.42 41.55
C LEU A 150 34.33 18.05 42.63
N GLY A 151 34.61 18.95 43.59
CA GLY A 151 35.48 18.66 44.73
C GLY A 151 34.96 17.50 45.59
N SER A 152 33.64 17.39 45.76
CA SER A 152 33.00 16.31 46.56
C SER A 152 33.13 14.92 45.92
N LEU A 153 33.17 14.85 44.59
CA LEU A 153 33.38 13.59 43.84
C LEU A 153 34.83 13.10 43.86
N PHE A 154 35.79 13.99 44.11
CA PHE A 154 37.20 13.60 44.28
C PHE A 154 37.50 13.01 45.67
N LEU A 155 36.65 13.22 46.69
CA LEU A 155 36.92 12.71 48.06
C LEU A 155 37.03 11.18 48.13
N PRO A 156 36.13 10.36 47.55
CA PRO A 156 36.31 8.91 47.48
C PRO A 156 37.56 8.52 46.69
N ILE A 157 37.90 9.28 45.63
CA ILE A 157 39.09 9.04 44.79
C ILE A 157 40.37 9.28 45.60
N VAL A 158 40.41 10.27 46.50
CA VAL A 158 41.55 10.51 47.40
C VAL A 158 41.72 9.35 48.38
N VAL A 159 40.64 8.84 48.99
CA VAL A 159 40.71 7.67 49.89
C VAL A 159 41.15 6.42 49.14
N PHE A 160 40.59 6.17 47.96
CA PHE A 160 40.98 5.05 47.09
C PHE A 160 42.44 5.17 46.63
N SER A 161 42.88 6.37 46.21
CA SER A 161 44.28 6.66 45.84
C SER A 161 45.24 6.40 47.00
N ALA A 162 44.89 6.81 48.21
CA ALA A 162 45.69 6.54 49.40
C ALA A 162 45.80 5.04 49.71
N GLY A 163 44.73 4.26 49.56
CA GLY A 163 44.77 2.80 49.69
C GLY A 163 45.48 2.09 48.54
N TYR A 164 45.38 2.60 47.31
CA TYR A 164 46.03 2.06 46.12
C TYR A 164 47.55 2.25 46.18
N PHE A 165 48.00 3.44 46.59
CA PHE A 165 49.40 3.75 46.85
C PHE A 165 49.89 3.32 48.26
N GLN A 166 49.13 2.45 48.95
CA GLN A 166 49.50 1.82 50.22
C GLN A 166 49.87 2.80 51.36
N LEU A 167 49.35 4.04 51.33
CA LEU A 167 49.67 5.07 52.33
C LEU A 167 49.14 4.74 53.74
N PHE A 168 48.22 3.79 53.87
CA PHE A 168 47.72 3.25 55.14
C PHE A 168 48.32 1.87 55.50
N GLY A 169 49.37 1.44 54.79
CA GLY A 169 49.99 0.11 54.92
C GLY A 169 49.29 -0.97 54.08
N GLU A 170 49.91 -2.14 53.98
CA GLU A 170 49.45 -3.23 53.11
C GLU A 170 48.07 -3.80 53.50
N TRP A 171 47.77 -3.89 54.80
CA TRP A 171 46.49 -4.44 55.27
C TRP A 171 45.29 -3.56 54.90
N LEU A 172 45.43 -2.23 54.98
CA LEU A 172 44.46 -1.22 54.49
C LEU A 172 44.77 -0.76 53.05
N SER A 173 45.27 -1.66 52.21
CA SER A 173 45.41 -1.40 50.77
C SER A 173 44.23 -1.97 49.97
N VAL A 174 44.07 -1.53 48.72
CA VAL A 174 43.01 -2.02 47.81
C VAL A 174 43.13 -3.53 47.54
N SER A 175 44.35 -4.08 47.63
CA SER A 175 44.66 -5.51 47.49
C SER A 175 44.88 -6.23 48.82
N GLY A 176 44.69 -5.55 49.96
CA GLY A 176 44.94 -6.09 51.29
C GLY A 176 43.77 -6.87 51.87
N ALA A 177 44.02 -7.70 52.89
CA ALA A 177 42.97 -8.45 53.57
C ALA A 177 41.96 -7.57 54.35
N GLY A 178 42.27 -6.28 54.55
CA GLY A 178 41.37 -5.28 55.11
C GLY A 178 40.68 -4.39 54.05
N ASN A 179 40.67 -4.77 52.77
CA ASN A 179 40.06 -4.01 51.67
C ASN A 179 38.58 -3.64 51.95
N GLU A 180 37.76 -4.56 52.47
CA GLU A 180 36.36 -4.30 52.81
C GLU A 180 36.25 -3.25 53.94
N VAL A 181 37.20 -3.26 54.89
CA VAL A 181 37.30 -2.30 56.00
C VAL A 181 37.76 -0.93 55.50
N LEU A 182 38.68 -0.87 54.53
CA LEU A 182 39.05 0.36 53.83
C LEU A 182 37.84 0.97 53.09
N GLY A 183 37.01 0.12 52.46
CA GLY A 183 35.73 0.52 51.88
C GLY A 183 34.78 1.14 52.90
N LEU A 184 34.62 0.51 54.07
CA LEU A 184 33.84 1.06 55.18
C LEU A 184 34.41 2.39 55.70
N ILE A 185 35.74 2.56 55.82
CA ILE A 185 36.36 3.82 56.22
C ILE A 185 36.03 4.94 55.20
N GLY A 186 36.10 4.64 53.90
CA GLY A 186 35.68 5.58 52.85
C GLY A 186 34.20 5.99 52.97
N VAL A 187 33.32 5.02 53.28
CA VAL A 187 31.89 5.25 53.58
C VAL A 187 31.71 6.14 54.82
N PHE A 188 32.42 5.87 55.92
CA PHE A 188 32.34 6.65 57.17
C PHE A 188 32.82 8.10 57.00
N ILE A 189 33.79 8.35 56.10
CA ILE A 189 34.23 9.71 55.77
C ILE A 189 33.20 10.42 54.87
N CYS A 190 32.73 9.75 53.81
CA CYS A 190 31.91 10.40 52.79
C CYS A 190 30.44 10.58 53.20
N LEU A 191 29.84 9.60 53.90
CA LEU A 191 28.41 9.61 54.24
C LEU A 191 27.98 10.81 55.10
N PRO A 192 28.69 11.18 56.20
CA PRO A 192 28.36 12.36 56.99
C PRO A 192 28.53 13.65 56.19
N LEU A 193 29.58 13.77 55.37
CA LEU A 193 29.84 14.94 54.53
C LEU A 193 28.70 15.14 53.52
N TYR A 194 28.29 14.09 52.81
CA TYR A 194 27.18 14.15 51.85
C TYR A 194 25.85 14.44 52.54
N PHE A 195 25.59 13.85 53.71
CA PHE A 195 24.37 14.14 54.50
C PHE A 195 24.30 15.61 54.96
N ILE A 196 25.42 16.16 55.45
CA ILE A 196 25.51 17.57 55.86
C ILE A 196 25.31 18.51 54.67
N GLN A 197 25.98 18.24 53.53
CA GLN A 197 25.85 19.08 52.33
C GLN A 197 24.45 18.98 51.70
N ALA A 198 23.79 17.81 51.75
CA ALA A 198 22.40 17.65 51.35
C ALA A 198 21.48 18.59 52.15
N LYS A 199 21.64 18.62 53.48
CA LYS A 199 20.85 19.49 54.37
C LYS A 199 21.18 20.98 54.20
N ARG A 200 22.48 21.32 54.07
CA ARG A 200 22.95 22.72 53.93
C ARG A 200 22.55 23.36 52.60
N GLN A 201 22.65 22.61 51.50
CA GLN A 201 22.37 23.11 50.14
C GLN A 201 20.95 22.76 49.65
N GLN A 202 20.13 22.08 50.47
CA GLN A 202 18.83 21.51 50.08
C GLN A 202 18.89 20.69 48.76
N SER A 203 20.02 20.02 48.54
CA SER A 203 20.39 19.43 47.25
C SER A 203 20.01 17.96 47.17
N ARG A 204 19.11 17.62 46.24
CA ARG A 204 18.74 16.23 45.92
C ARG A 204 19.94 15.38 45.49
N LEU A 205 20.93 15.98 44.83
CA LEU A 205 22.11 15.27 44.32
C LEU A 205 22.93 14.68 45.49
N PHE A 206 23.11 15.44 46.57
CA PHE A 206 23.79 14.95 47.78
C PHE A 206 22.95 13.95 48.60
N VAL A 207 21.60 13.99 48.50
CA VAL A 207 20.73 12.93 49.05
C VAL A 207 21.00 11.60 48.33
N TRP A 208 21.07 11.63 47.01
CA TRP A 208 21.39 10.44 46.20
C TRP A 208 22.80 9.92 46.46
N PHE A 209 23.81 10.79 46.60
CA PHE A 209 25.14 10.37 47.05
C PHE A 209 25.10 9.69 48.43
N SER A 210 24.36 10.25 49.39
CA SER A 210 24.21 9.64 50.71
C SER A 210 23.59 8.22 50.65
N PHE A 211 22.57 8.01 49.81
CA PHE A 211 21.97 6.68 49.64
C PHE A 211 22.90 5.68 48.93
N VAL A 212 23.60 6.11 47.88
CA VAL A 212 24.59 5.26 47.19
C VAL A 212 25.71 4.84 48.17
N THR A 213 26.25 5.79 48.93
CA THR A 213 27.28 5.49 49.95
C THR A 213 26.75 4.58 51.06
N LEU A 214 25.46 4.68 51.44
CA LEU A 214 24.84 3.78 52.41
C LEU A 214 24.71 2.34 51.89
N SER A 215 24.26 2.13 50.66
CA SER A 215 24.12 0.77 50.10
C SER A 215 25.46 0.12 49.79
N ILE A 216 26.46 0.91 49.37
CA ILE A 216 27.85 0.46 49.26
C ILE A 216 28.37 0.04 50.65
N GLY A 217 28.10 0.84 51.69
CA GLY A 217 28.41 0.47 53.07
C GLY A 217 27.74 -0.81 53.55
N ALA A 218 26.48 -1.04 53.18
CA ALA A 218 25.77 -2.28 53.50
C ALA A 218 26.37 -3.50 52.79
N ALA A 219 26.76 -3.37 51.51
CA ALA A 219 27.46 -4.44 50.78
C ALA A 219 28.80 -4.78 51.43
N PHE A 220 29.65 -3.78 51.70
CA PHE A 220 30.91 -3.97 52.43
C PHE A 220 30.69 -4.60 53.81
N PHE A 221 29.70 -4.15 54.58
CA PHE A 221 29.39 -4.70 55.90
C PHE A 221 28.98 -6.17 55.87
N ILE A 222 28.16 -6.59 54.88
CA ILE A 222 27.81 -8.00 54.69
C ILE A 222 29.04 -8.81 54.27
N GLN A 223 29.89 -8.25 53.41
CA GLN A 223 31.09 -8.93 52.88
C GLN A 223 32.17 -9.18 53.94
N VAL A 224 32.26 -8.37 55.00
CA VAL A 224 33.17 -8.61 56.15
C VAL A 224 32.99 -10.00 56.77
N PHE A 225 31.78 -10.57 56.73
CA PHE A 225 31.49 -11.90 57.27
C PHE A 225 31.79 -13.06 56.31
N GLN A 226 32.30 -12.77 55.10
CA GLN A 226 32.61 -13.75 54.04
C GLN A 226 31.48 -14.78 53.77
N PRO A 227 30.22 -14.35 53.56
CA PRO A 227 29.11 -15.26 53.28
C PRO A 227 29.26 -15.94 51.91
N THR A 228 28.56 -17.07 51.72
CA THR A 228 28.37 -17.65 50.37
C THR A 228 27.57 -16.68 49.48
N VAL A 229 27.70 -16.83 48.16
CA VAL A 229 27.07 -15.91 47.18
C VAL A 229 25.54 -15.81 47.40
N ASP A 230 24.89 -16.95 47.64
CA ASP A 230 23.44 -17.01 47.87
C ASP A 230 23.02 -16.33 49.19
N LEU A 231 23.85 -16.42 50.22
CA LEU A 231 23.62 -15.78 51.52
C LEU A 231 23.93 -14.28 51.48
N PHE A 232 24.93 -13.86 50.69
CA PHE A 232 25.21 -12.45 50.39
C PHE A 232 23.98 -11.79 49.75
N TYR A 233 23.43 -12.38 48.68
CA TYR A 233 22.24 -11.81 48.03
C TYR A 233 20.99 -11.87 48.91
N LEU A 234 20.81 -12.92 49.74
CA LEU A 234 19.76 -12.90 50.75
C LEU A 234 19.92 -11.72 51.72
N GLY A 235 21.14 -11.42 52.16
CA GLY A 235 21.47 -10.24 52.95
C GLY A 235 21.11 -8.92 52.25
N ILE A 236 21.39 -8.79 50.96
CA ILE A 236 21.02 -7.62 50.14
C ILE A 236 19.50 -7.52 49.94
N VAL A 237 18.80 -8.64 49.76
CA VAL A 237 17.33 -8.70 49.67
C VAL A 237 16.70 -8.26 51.00
N ILE A 238 17.22 -8.75 52.14
CA ILE A 238 16.82 -8.31 53.48
C ILE A 238 17.09 -6.81 53.68
N PHE A 239 18.25 -6.31 53.24
CA PHE A 239 18.57 -4.87 53.30
C PHE A 239 17.58 -4.02 52.50
N ASN A 240 17.18 -4.43 51.30
CA ASN A 240 16.13 -3.75 50.53
C ASN A 240 14.76 -3.79 51.26
N GLY A 241 14.42 -4.91 51.90
CA GLY A 241 13.27 -5.01 52.79
C GLY A 241 13.33 -4.03 53.97
N LEU A 242 14.50 -3.89 54.60
CA LEU A 242 14.74 -2.93 55.68
C LEU A 242 14.66 -1.48 55.20
N LEU A 243 15.12 -1.13 54.00
CA LEU A 243 14.94 0.20 53.40
C LEU A 243 13.45 0.54 53.20
N LEU A 244 12.64 -0.41 52.73
CA LEU A 244 11.19 -0.25 52.57
C LEU A 244 10.47 -0.09 53.92
N LEU A 245 10.86 -0.88 54.93
CA LEU A 245 10.35 -0.76 56.30
C LEU A 245 10.77 0.57 56.96
N PHE A 246 11.99 1.03 56.71
CA PHE A 246 12.47 2.33 57.15
C PHE A 246 11.65 3.46 56.50
N TYR A 247 11.40 3.43 55.19
CA TYR A 247 10.51 4.40 54.54
C TYR A 247 9.12 4.45 55.19
N ALA A 248 8.50 3.28 55.43
CA ALA A 248 7.17 3.18 56.02
C ALA A 248 7.08 3.78 57.44
N ARG A 249 8.19 3.77 58.21
CA ARG A 249 8.28 4.37 59.55
C ARG A 249 8.74 5.83 59.53
N ALA A 250 9.78 6.14 58.76
CA ALA A 250 10.48 7.42 58.77
C ALA A 250 9.68 8.59 58.16
N LYS A 251 8.68 8.29 57.32
CA LYS A 251 7.75 9.29 56.73
C LYS A 251 7.02 10.15 57.77
N LYS A 252 7.02 9.76 59.06
CA LYS A 252 6.43 10.51 60.18
C LYS A 252 7.30 11.65 60.73
N TYR A 253 8.57 11.80 60.31
CA TYR A 253 9.49 12.77 60.89
C TYR A 253 9.84 13.91 59.91
N GLU A 254 9.51 15.16 60.28
CA GLU A 254 9.69 16.34 59.41
C GLU A 254 11.16 16.60 59.03
N HIS A 255 12.10 16.40 59.95
CA HIS A 255 13.53 16.64 59.70
C HIS A 255 14.16 15.68 58.66
N LEU A 256 13.45 14.61 58.27
CA LEU A 256 13.86 13.65 57.23
C LEU A 256 13.04 13.78 55.95
N VAL A 257 12.20 14.82 55.77
CA VAL A 257 11.36 15.00 54.57
C VAL A 257 12.19 15.07 53.28
N LEU A 258 13.40 15.64 53.32
CA LEU A 258 14.31 15.71 52.18
C LEU A 258 14.76 14.32 51.70
N PHE A 259 15.00 13.38 52.62
CA PHE A 259 15.44 12.01 52.32
C PHE A 259 14.26 11.09 52.03
N THR A 260 13.22 11.11 52.85
CA THR A 260 12.03 10.26 52.69
C THR A 260 11.27 10.53 51.39
N LYS A 261 11.42 11.71 50.78
CA LYS A 261 10.87 12.02 49.46
C LYS A 261 11.55 11.27 48.31
N GLU A 262 12.87 11.11 48.36
CA GLU A 262 13.66 10.49 47.28
C GLU A 262 13.86 8.97 47.52
N LEU A 263 13.76 8.51 48.78
CA LEU A 263 13.99 7.12 49.19
C LEU A 263 13.18 6.06 48.42
N PRO A 264 11.88 6.22 48.06
CA PRO A 264 11.17 5.20 47.28
C PRO A 264 11.75 4.97 45.89
N ILE A 265 12.20 6.04 45.22
CA ILE A 265 12.80 5.97 43.88
C ILE A 265 14.20 5.35 43.97
N TYR A 266 14.95 5.68 45.02
CA TYR A 266 16.23 5.04 45.29
C TYR A 266 16.08 3.55 45.60
N ALA A 267 15.16 3.17 46.50
CA ALA A 267 14.91 1.78 46.88
C ALA A 267 14.43 0.94 45.69
N GLN A 268 13.60 1.52 44.79
CA GLN A 268 13.27 0.92 43.49
C GLN A 268 14.54 0.60 42.68
N GLY A 269 15.41 1.59 42.47
CA GLY A 269 16.65 1.40 41.71
C GLY A 269 17.58 0.34 42.33
N ASN A 270 17.68 0.34 43.66
CA ASN A 270 18.50 -0.61 44.41
C ASN A 270 17.93 -2.03 44.38
N LEU A 271 16.61 -2.21 44.48
CA LEU A 271 15.96 -3.52 44.33
C LEU A 271 16.13 -4.05 42.91
N ILE A 272 15.97 -3.21 41.87
CA ILE A 272 16.18 -3.62 40.47
C ILE A 272 17.63 -4.07 40.25
N LEU A 273 18.61 -3.27 40.69
CA LEU A 273 20.02 -3.62 40.55
C LEU A 273 20.38 -4.92 41.29
N SER A 274 19.94 -5.07 42.54
CA SER A 274 20.19 -6.30 43.31
C SER A 274 19.44 -7.52 42.78
N THR A 275 18.25 -7.35 42.22
CA THR A 275 17.52 -8.44 41.53
C THR A 275 18.29 -8.89 40.29
N LEU A 276 18.77 -7.96 39.46
CA LEU A 276 19.56 -8.30 38.28
C LEU A 276 20.83 -9.06 38.66
N LEU A 277 21.56 -8.62 39.68
CA LEU A 277 22.75 -9.30 40.17
C LEU A 277 22.44 -10.71 40.73
N LEU A 278 21.39 -10.85 41.54
CA LEU A 278 20.92 -12.16 42.03
C LEU A 278 20.64 -13.14 40.88
N LEU A 279 20.03 -12.70 39.77
CA LEU A 279 19.71 -13.56 38.62
C LEU A 279 20.95 -14.10 37.87
N PHE A 280 22.12 -13.47 38.00
CA PHE A 280 23.35 -13.89 37.33
C PHE A 280 24.35 -14.61 38.24
N PHE A 281 24.25 -14.45 39.56
CA PHE A 281 25.26 -14.91 40.51
C PHE A 281 24.61 -15.72 41.65
N TYR A 282 24.61 -17.04 41.51
CA TYR A 282 24.16 -17.99 42.53
C TYR A 282 25.00 -19.28 42.54
N GLN A 283 24.91 -20.07 43.61
CA GLN A 283 25.64 -21.34 43.77
C GLN A 283 24.71 -22.55 43.97
N SER A 284 23.54 -22.38 44.61
CA SER A 284 22.53 -23.43 44.80
C SER A 284 21.19 -23.03 44.17
N GLU A 285 20.72 -23.80 43.19
CA GLU A 285 19.46 -23.55 42.47
C GLU A 285 18.23 -23.50 43.39
N VAL A 286 18.19 -24.38 44.40
CA VAL A 286 17.10 -24.42 45.39
C VAL A 286 17.13 -23.18 46.29
N PHE A 287 18.29 -22.79 46.82
CA PHE A 287 18.40 -21.60 47.67
C PHE A 287 18.18 -20.30 46.86
N TYR A 288 18.67 -20.27 45.62
CA TYR A 288 18.38 -19.24 44.63
C TYR A 288 16.88 -19.11 44.36
N SER A 289 16.15 -20.22 44.14
CA SER A 289 14.70 -20.19 43.92
C SER A 289 13.96 -19.52 45.09
N PHE A 290 14.39 -19.80 46.34
CA PHE A 290 13.87 -19.15 47.53
C PHE A 290 14.17 -17.64 47.56
N ASN A 291 15.43 -17.24 47.29
CA ASN A 291 15.82 -15.83 47.18
C ASN A 291 14.99 -15.07 46.14
N VAL A 292 14.73 -15.68 44.97
CA VAL A 292 13.90 -15.13 43.91
C VAL A 292 12.43 -14.97 44.35
N ILE A 293 11.85 -15.98 45.02
CA ILE A 293 10.47 -15.90 45.54
C ILE A 293 10.34 -14.80 46.60
N VAL A 294 11.29 -14.70 47.54
CA VAL A 294 11.31 -13.61 48.55
C VAL A 294 11.42 -12.24 47.86
N THR A 295 12.27 -12.12 46.84
CA THR A 295 12.42 -10.91 46.03
C THR A 295 11.12 -10.54 45.30
N ALA A 296 10.38 -11.53 44.75
CA ALA A 296 9.07 -11.31 44.18
C ALA A 296 8.10 -10.69 45.21
N PHE A 297 8.06 -11.21 46.44
CA PHE A 297 7.24 -10.63 47.52
C PHE A 297 7.65 -9.20 47.90
N LEU A 298 8.93 -8.81 47.77
CA LEU A 298 9.35 -7.41 47.92
C LEU A 298 8.81 -6.52 46.78
N TYR A 299 8.77 -7.00 45.54
CA TYR A 299 8.10 -6.27 44.46
C TYR A 299 6.59 -6.13 44.71
N LEU A 300 5.92 -7.16 45.22
CA LEU A 300 4.52 -7.05 45.64
C LEU A 300 4.32 -6.01 46.75
N ALA A 301 5.25 -5.92 47.72
CA ALA A 301 5.26 -4.86 48.73
C ALA A 301 5.49 -3.46 48.13
N MET A 302 6.35 -3.32 47.11
CA MET A 302 6.56 -2.05 46.40
C MET A 302 5.31 -1.55 45.67
N ILE A 303 4.45 -2.43 45.13
CA ILE A 303 3.16 -2.03 44.53
C ILE A 303 2.30 -1.27 45.56
N TYR A 304 2.28 -1.75 46.81
CA TYR A 304 1.55 -1.13 47.91
C TYR A 304 2.19 0.18 48.39
N ILE A 305 3.51 0.18 48.60
CA ILE A 305 4.25 1.32 49.17
C ILE A 305 4.41 2.47 48.15
N GLY A 306 4.82 2.15 46.93
CA GLY A 306 5.13 3.13 45.88
C GLY A 306 3.94 3.48 44.97
N LYS A 307 2.82 2.77 45.07
CA LYS A 307 1.60 2.90 44.22
C LYS A 307 1.84 2.71 42.71
N GLN A 308 3.02 2.25 42.28
CA GLN A 308 3.29 1.96 40.88
C GLN A 308 2.79 0.55 40.52
N LYS A 309 1.98 0.48 39.46
CA LYS A 309 1.27 -0.74 39.04
C LYS A 309 2.16 -1.72 38.26
N GLU A 310 3.25 -1.22 37.69
CA GLU A 310 4.13 -1.92 36.75
C GLU A 310 4.84 -3.14 37.38
N TYR A 311 5.18 -3.07 38.68
CA TYR A 311 5.82 -4.19 39.38
C TYR A 311 4.94 -5.45 39.48
N HIS A 312 3.64 -5.37 39.18
CA HIS A 312 2.80 -6.57 39.09
C HIS A 312 3.36 -7.58 38.07
N PHE A 313 3.92 -7.08 36.96
CA PHE A 313 4.56 -7.93 35.96
C PHE A 313 5.86 -8.57 36.50
N VAL A 314 6.72 -7.76 37.13
CA VAL A 314 7.99 -8.23 37.73
C VAL A 314 7.73 -9.26 38.84
N PHE A 315 6.77 -9.00 39.72
CA PHE A 315 6.30 -9.95 40.73
C PHE A 315 5.83 -11.27 40.09
N THR A 316 4.96 -11.19 39.09
CA THR A 316 4.41 -12.39 38.41
C THR A 316 5.54 -13.21 37.77
N PHE A 317 6.47 -12.56 37.06
CA PHE A 317 7.57 -13.22 36.39
C PHE A 317 8.52 -13.90 37.38
N LEU A 318 8.99 -13.18 38.41
CA LEU A 318 9.89 -13.73 39.42
C LEU A 318 9.21 -14.84 40.25
N LEU A 319 7.92 -14.71 40.57
CA LEU A 319 7.19 -15.77 41.28
C LEU A 319 7.07 -17.05 40.44
N VAL A 320 6.67 -16.94 39.17
CA VAL A 320 6.53 -18.11 38.28
C VAL A 320 7.88 -18.75 38.00
N TYR A 321 8.92 -17.95 37.73
CA TYR A 321 10.29 -18.44 37.51
C TYR A 321 10.90 -19.07 38.77
N GLY A 322 10.68 -18.48 39.96
CA GLY A 322 11.12 -19.06 41.23
C GLY A 322 10.40 -20.37 41.55
N ILE A 323 9.09 -20.47 41.29
CA ILE A 323 8.33 -21.73 41.42
C ILE A 323 8.84 -22.78 40.42
N TYR A 324 9.14 -22.38 39.17
CA TYR A 324 9.73 -23.28 38.18
C TYR A 324 11.07 -23.84 38.63
N GLN A 325 12.01 -22.99 39.07
CA GLN A 325 13.32 -23.42 39.56
C GLN A 325 13.20 -24.34 40.78
N LEU A 326 12.24 -24.06 41.68
CA LEU A 326 11.97 -24.90 42.85
C LEU A 326 11.39 -26.28 42.48
N ILE A 327 10.57 -26.37 41.42
CA ILE A 327 9.96 -27.65 40.99
C ILE A 327 10.98 -28.54 40.29
N GLU A 328 11.68 -28.05 39.27
CA GLU A 328 12.60 -28.90 38.47
C GLU A 328 13.85 -29.32 39.28
N HIS A 329 14.34 -28.51 40.23
CA HIS A 329 15.58 -28.79 40.98
C HIS A 329 15.32 -29.31 42.40
N SER A 330 14.16 -29.92 42.66
CA SER A 330 13.85 -30.56 43.94
C SER A 330 13.02 -31.85 43.78
N VAL A 331 12.73 -32.52 44.89
CA VAL A 331 11.94 -33.76 44.95
C VAL A 331 10.52 -33.60 44.33
N LEU A 332 10.08 -32.36 44.11
CA LEU A 332 8.80 -32.01 43.49
C LEU A 332 8.72 -32.31 41.98
N GLU A 333 9.85 -32.57 41.30
CA GLU A 333 9.90 -32.89 39.85
C GLU A 333 8.95 -34.04 39.47
N SER A 334 8.78 -35.02 40.36
CA SER A 334 7.88 -36.17 40.17
C SER A 334 6.40 -35.81 40.01
N ALA A 335 5.97 -34.62 40.45
CA ALA A 335 4.60 -34.11 40.37
C ALA A 335 4.49 -32.82 39.52
N ASP A 336 5.53 -32.51 38.75
CA ASP A 336 5.70 -31.30 37.93
C ASP A 336 4.45 -30.86 37.18
N VAL A 337 3.86 -31.74 36.37
CA VAL A 337 2.69 -31.47 35.52
C VAL A 337 1.50 -30.97 36.34
N MET A 338 1.26 -31.56 37.52
CA MET A 338 0.16 -31.17 38.40
C MET A 338 0.48 -29.83 39.09
N LEU A 339 1.72 -29.65 39.55
CA LEU A 339 2.15 -28.42 40.22
C LEU A 339 2.10 -27.21 39.27
N TYR A 340 2.53 -27.37 38.01
CA TYR A 340 2.41 -26.32 36.98
C TYR A 340 0.96 -25.97 36.67
N ALA A 341 0.07 -26.97 36.54
CA ALA A 341 -1.36 -26.74 36.36
C ALA A 341 -2.01 -25.98 37.56
N LEU A 342 -1.44 -26.11 38.77
CA LEU A 342 -1.91 -25.43 39.97
C LEU A 342 -1.42 -23.97 40.11
N VAL A 343 -0.32 -23.55 39.48
CA VAL A 343 0.25 -22.19 39.64
C VAL A 343 -0.77 -21.09 39.30
N GLY A 344 -1.64 -21.30 38.30
CA GLY A 344 -2.71 -20.36 37.97
C GLY A 344 -3.64 -20.05 39.16
N PHE A 345 -3.93 -21.03 40.02
CA PHE A 345 -4.80 -20.85 41.18
C PHE A 345 -4.16 -19.95 42.26
N ILE A 346 -2.84 -19.79 42.31
CA ILE A 346 -2.17 -18.88 43.24
C ILE A 346 -2.65 -17.43 42.99
N PHE A 347 -2.77 -17.03 41.72
CA PHE A 347 -3.29 -15.71 41.36
C PHE A 347 -4.80 -15.57 41.62
N ILE A 348 -5.57 -16.67 41.52
CA ILE A 348 -6.98 -16.72 41.95
C ILE A 348 -7.11 -16.55 43.48
N GLY A 349 -6.12 -17.01 44.27
CA GLY A 349 -6.04 -16.75 45.71
C GLY A 349 -5.60 -15.33 46.05
N LEU A 350 -4.59 -14.79 45.36
CA LEU A 350 -4.08 -13.43 45.64
C LEU A 350 -5.13 -12.32 45.43
N GLN A 351 -6.07 -12.50 44.51
CA GLN A 351 -7.20 -11.55 44.33
C GLN A 351 -8.25 -11.56 45.46
N SER A 352 -8.28 -12.57 46.34
CA SER A 352 -9.26 -12.61 47.45
C SER A 352 -8.76 -11.89 48.71
N VAL A 353 -7.46 -11.62 48.82
CA VAL A 353 -6.86 -10.94 49.97
C VAL A 353 -7.35 -9.48 50.07
N ASP A 354 -8.06 -9.13 51.14
CA ASP A 354 -8.71 -7.81 51.33
C ASP A 354 -7.78 -6.61 51.08
N ARG A 355 -6.53 -6.68 51.58
CA ARG A 355 -5.53 -5.61 51.42
C ARG A 355 -5.07 -5.39 49.96
N LEU A 356 -5.38 -6.33 49.07
CA LEU A 356 -5.07 -6.29 47.63
C LEU A 356 -6.30 -6.03 46.75
N GLN A 357 -7.50 -5.82 47.32
CA GLN A 357 -8.77 -5.64 46.59
C GLN A 357 -8.93 -4.27 45.90
N ASN A 358 -7.85 -3.72 45.32
CA ASN A 358 -7.99 -2.66 44.33
C ASN A 358 -8.64 -3.25 43.05
N PRO A 359 -9.71 -2.64 42.48
CA PRO A 359 -10.36 -3.15 41.27
C PRO A 359 -9.41 -3.43 40.10
N TYR A 360 -8.34 -2.64 39.97
CA TYR A 360 -7.29 -2.86 38.97
C TYR A 360 -6.47 -4.14 39.26
N MET A 361 -6.04 -4.34 40.51
CA MET A 361 -5.23 -5.50 40.91
C MET A 361 -6.02 -6.81 40.81
N LYS A 362 -7.29 -6.80 41.21
CA LYS A 362 -8.19 -7.95 41.04
C LYS A 362 -8.30 -8.38 39.58
N LYS A 363 -8.46 -7.41 38.65
CA LYS A 363 -8.49 -7.67 37.21
C LYS A 363 -7.13 -8.15 36.68
N ALA A 364 -6.02 -7.60 37.18
CA ALA A 364 -4.67 -7.98 36.79
C ALA A 364 -4.34 -9.44 37.19
N PHE A 365 -4.64 -9.84 38.43
CA PHE A 365 -4.46 -11.22 38.91
C PHE A 365 -5.36 -12.23 38.20
N GLN A 366 -6.59 -11.86 37.85
CA GLN A 366 -7.47 -12.71 37.03
C GLN A 366 -6.88 -12.95 35.62
N LEU A 367 -6.27 -11.92 35.03
CA LEU A 367 -5.65 -12.04 33.71
C LEU A 367 -4.34 -12.83 33.77
N THR A 368 -3.50 -12.67 34.80
CA THR A 368 -2.28 -13.48 34.97
C THR A 368 -2.57 -14.92 35.33
N SER A 369 -3.61 -15.23 36.11
CA SER A 369 -4.10 -16.61 36.26
C SER A 369 -4.37 -17.25 34.89
N GLY A 370 -5.06 -16.53 34.01
CA GLY A 370 -5.35 -16.99 32.65
C GLY A 370 -4.09 -17.13 31.79
N ALA A 371 -3.16 -16.18 31.84
CA ALA A 371 -1.92 -16.23 31.06
C ALA A 371 -0.99 -17.36 31.54
N VAL A 372 -0.79 -17.50 32.85
CA VAL A 372 0.07 -18.54 33.44
C VAL A 372 -0.52 -19.93 33.21
N SER A 373 -1.84 -20.09 33.30
CA SER A 373 -2.49 -21.38 32.98
C SER A 373 -2.36 -21.75 31.49
N LEU A 374 -2.29 -20.77 30.58
CA LEU A 374 -2.01 -21.00 29.17
C LEU A 374 -0.54 -21.43 28.95
N CYS A 375 0.40 -20.75 29.61
CA CYS A 375 1.82 -21.14 29.58
C CYS A 375 2.03 -22.54 30.16
N ALA A 376 1.36 -22.87 31.28
CA ALA A 376 1.37 -24.21 31.85
C ALA A 376 0.80 -25.24 30.88
N PHE A 377 -0.31 -24.95 30.19
CA PHE A 377 -0.84 -25.84 29.14
C PHE A 377 0.19 -26.09 28.03
N ILE A 378 0.83 -25.04 27.51
CA ILE A 378 1.84 -25.17 26.44
C ILE A 378 3.03 -26.02 26.92
N PHE A 379 3.55 -25.75 28.12
CA PHE A 379 4.67 -26.48 28.71
C PHE A 379 4.34 -27.96 28.96
N ILE A 380 3.18 -28.24 29.55
CA ILE A 380 2.68 -29.61 29.79
C ILE A 380 2.47 -30.35 28.46
N THR A 381 1.92 -29.67 27.45
CA THR A 381 1.72 -30.27 26.10
C THR A 381 3.05 -30.57 25.43
N TYR A 382 4.04 -29.67 25.55
CA TYR A 382 5.40 -29.90 25.06
C TYR A 382 6.05 -31.10 25.77
N LYS A 383 5.99 -31.17 27.11
CA LYS A 383 6.56 -32.28 27.90
C LYS A 383 5.85 -33.61 27.58
N GLY A 384 4.53 -33.59 27.36
CA GLY A 384 3.75 -34.77 26.97
C GLY A 384 3.96 -35.27 25.53
N LEU A 385 4.17 -34.37 24.56
CA LEU A 385 4.35 -34.75 23.15
C LEU A 385 5.79 -35.08 22.77
N ILE A 386 6.78 -34.45 23.39
CA ILE A 386 8.19 -34.54 22.97
C ILE A 386 9.08 -35.26 23.98
N LEU A 387 8.83 -35.09 25.30
CA LEU A 387 9.68 -35.65 26.35
C LEU A 387 9.14 -36.96 26.96
N ARG A 388 7.83 -37.21 26.88
CA ARG A 388 7.16 -38.42 27.40
C ARG A 388 6.24 -39.09 26.36
N TYR A 389 6.65 -39.10 25.09
CA TYR A 389 5.86 -39.70 24.00
C TYR A 389 5.61 -41.20 24.22
N ASP A 390 6.64 -41.93 24.65
CA ASP A 390 6.61 -43.40 24.84
C ASP A 390 6.03 -43.85 26.21
N ASP A 391 5.70 -42.91 27.11
CA ASP A 391 5.16 -43.20 28.45
C ASP A 391 3.86 -42.39 28.71
N PRO A 392 2.71 -42.85 28.18
CA PRO A 392 1.44 -42.12 28.29
C PRO A 392 0.94 -42.11 29.74
N SER A 393 0.80 -40.91 30.30
CA SER A 393 0.52 -40.73 31.73
C SER A 393 -0.85 -40.09 32.01
N TRP A 394 -1.60 -40.69 32.94
CA TRP A 394 -2.84 -40.10 33.49
C TRP A 394 -2.61 -38.72 34.13
N LEU A 395 -1.39 -38.41 34.58
CA LEU A 395 -1.04 -37.09 35.13
C LEU A 395 -1.21 -35.96 34.09
N LEU A 396 -1.00 -36.23 32.79
CA LEU A 396 -1.18 -35.25 31.72
C LEU A 396 -2.66 -34.96 31.47
N VAL A 397 -3.51 -35.99 31.44
CA VAL A 397 -4.98 -35.83 31.37
C VAL A 397 -5.50 -35.03 32.57
N LEU A 398 -5.04 -35.36 33.78
CA LEU A 398 -5.40 -34.63 34.99
C LEU A 398 -4.91 -33.18 34.95
N GLY A 399 -3.71 -32.90 34.46
CA GLY A 399 -3.19 -31.55 34.25
C GLY A 399 -4.10 -30.70 33.35
N TYR A 400 -4.53 -31.24 32.21
CA TYR A 400 -5.47 -30.56 31.31
C TYR A 400 -6.86 -30.35 31.95
N VAL A 401 -7.35 -31.29 32.77
CA VAL A 401 -8.60 -31.14 33.53
C VAL A 401 -8.48 -30.07 34.62
N ILE A 402 -7.35 -29.98 35.32
CA ILE A 402 -7.06 -28.93 36.31
C ILE A 402 -7.02 -27.55 35.64
N ILE A 403 -6.36 -27.43 34.48
CA ILE A 403 -6.31 -26.19 33.70
C ILE A 403 -7.72 -25.82 33.20
N SER A 404 -8.47 -26.75 32.61
CA SER A 404 -9.88 -26.55 32.24
C SER A 404 -10.71 -26.03 33.44
N THR A 405 -10.51 -26.62 34.62
CA THR A 405 -11.18 -26.20 35.86
C THR A 405 -10.79 -24.78 36.28
N ASN A 406 -9.52 -24.37 36.14
CA ASN A 406 -9.08 -22.99 36.36
C ASN A 406 -9.84 -22.03 35.42
N TYR A 407 -9.95 -22.36 34.13
CA TYR A 407 -10.68 -21.54 33.16
C TYR A 407 -12.19 -21.53 33.39
N VAL A 408 -12.81 -22.60 33.89
CA VAL A 408 -14.21 -22.58 34.36
C VAL A 408 -14.37 -21.63 35.55
N ALA A 409 -13.44 -21.64 36.52
CA ALA A 409 -13.45 -20.69 37.62
C ALA A 409 -13.30 -19.24 37.14
N LEU A 410 -12.32 -18.95 36.27
CA LEU A 410 -12.13 -17.63 35.66
C LEU A 410 -13.34 -17.18 34.82
N ALA A 411 -13.97 -18.09 34.08
CA ALA A 411 -15.18 -17.79 33.31
C ALA A 411 -16.34 -17.36 34.22
N ASN A 412 -16.42 -17.88 35.46
CA ASN A 412 -17.43 -17.51 36.45
C ASN A 412 -17.10 -16.24 37.23
N LEU A 413 -15.84 -16.04 37.61
CA LEU A 413 -15.38 -14.89 38.38
C LEU A 413 -15.27 -13.61 37.55
N THR A 414 -15.05 -13.72 36.24
CA THR A 414 -14.88 -12.57 35.33
C THR A 414 -16.11 -12.36 34.43
N ARG A 415 -16.10 -11.33 33.58
CA ARG A 415 -17.08 -11.16 32.48
C ARG A 415 -16.53 -11.59 31.11
N TYR A 416 -15.32 -12.16 31.06
CA TYR A 416 -14.62 -12.45 29.81
C TYR A 416 -15.14 -13.75 29.16
N ARG A 417 -15.70 -13.63 27.96
CA ARG A 417 -16.23 -14.78 27.20
C ARG A 417 -15.14 -15.79 26.83
N ILE A 418 -13.91 -15.34 26.57
CA ILE A 418 -12.80 -16.18 26.09
C ILE A 418 -12.48 -17.36 27.02
N PHE A 419 -12.57 -17.18 28.34
CA PHE A 419 -12.34 -18.27 29.30
C PHE A 419 -13.40 -19.39 29.19
N GLY A 420 -14.63 -19.05 28.78
CA GLY A 420 -15.68 -20.02 28.47
C GLY A 420 -15.46 -20.78 27.15
N PHE A 421 -14.55 -20.34 26.28
CA PHE A 421 -14.10 -21.09 25.09
C PHE A 421 -12.83 -21.91 25.37
N LEU A 422 -11.92 -21.39 26.19
CA LEU A 422 -10.68 -22.08 26.54
C LEU A 422 -10.90 -23.30 27.45
N ALA A 423 -11.83 -23.24 28.42
CA ALA A 423 -12.17 -24.41 29.24
C ALA A 423 -12.54 -25.67 28.41
N PRO A 424 -13.51 -25.62 27.48
CA PRO A 424 -13.82 -26.78 26.64
C PRO A 424 -12.71 -27.14 25.64
N LEU A 425 -11.83 -26.21 25.25
CA LEU A 425 -10.64 -26.50 24.43
C LEU A 425 -9.67 -27.43 25.17
N PHE A 426 -9.33 -27.12 26.43
CA PHE A 426 -8.46 -27.98 27.23
C PHE A 426 -9.11 -29.32 27.59
N LEU A 427 -10.45 -29.35 27.73
CA LEU A 427 -11.20 -30.59 27.90
C LEU A 427 -11.24 -31.44 26.61
N ALA A 428 -11.28 -30.82 25.43
CA ALA A 428 -11.12 -31.51 24.15
C ALA A 428 -9.69 -32.08 24.00
N ALA A 429 -8.66 -31.32 24.38
CA ALA A 429 -7.28 -31.81 24.40
C ALA A 429 -7.09 -33.01 25.33
N ALA A 430 -7.73 -33.00 26.51
CA ALA A 430 -7.75 -34.14 27.43
C ALA A 430 -8.45 -35.38 26.83
N GLY A 431 -9.58 -35.20 26.13
CA GLY A 431 -10.30 -36.29 25.46
C GLY A 431 -9.57 -36.86 24.23
N LEU A 432 -8.83 -36.02 23.50
CA LEU A 432 -7.97 -36.48 22.40
C LEU A 432 -6.73 -37.20 22.94
N TYR A 433 -6.07 -36.67 23.98
CA TYR A 433 -4.90 -37.32 24.58
C TYR A 433 -5.26 -38.65 25.26
N SER A 434 -6.46 -38.82 25.81
CA SER A 434 -6.88 -40.11 26.39
C SER A 434 -6.86 -41.28 25.40
N MET A 435 -6.80 -41.00 24.09
CA MET A 435 -6.61 -42.00 23.05
C MET A 435 -5.31 -42.81 23.22
N SER A 436 -4.19 -42.20 23.60
CA SER A 436 -2.92 -42.92 23.82
C SER A 436 -2.88 -43.74 25.11
N LEU A 437 -3.83 -43.51 26.02
CA LEU A 437 -4.03 -44.30 27.24
C LEU A 437 -5.01 -45.46 27.06
N LEU A 438 -5.94 -45.34 26.11
CA LEU A 438 -7.01 -46.32 25.87
C LEU A 438 -6.68 -47.34 24.79
N TYR A 439 -5.78 -47.01 23.86
CA TYR A 439 -5.40 -47.88 22.74
C TYR A 439 -3.88 -47.91 22.57
N THR A 440 -3.31 -49.12 22.49
CA THR A 440 -1.87 -49.32 22.23
C THR A 440 -1.53 -49.10 20.75
N GLU A 441 -2.32 -49.68 19.84
CA GLU A 441 -2.17 -49.53 18.39
C GLU A 441 -3.55 -49.26 17.74
N PRO A 442 -4.02 -48.00 17.72
CA PRO A 442 -5.35 -47.67 17.22
C PRO A 442 -5.39 -47.67 15.68
N SER A 443 -6.31 -48.48 15.11
CA SER A 443 -6.58 -48.45 13.67
C SER A 443 -7.16 -47.09 13.22
N THR A 444 -7.06 -46.76 11.92
CA THR A 444 -7.60 -45.51 11.38
C THR A 444 -9.09 -45.32 11.67
N GLU A 445 -9.87 -46.39 11.65
CA GLU A 445 -11.30 -46.36 11.99
C GLU A 445 -11.51 -46.08 13.49
N THR A 446 -10.69 -46.66 14.36
CA THR A 446 -10.69 -46.36 15.81
C THR A 446 -10.30 -44.90 16.07
N VAL A 447 -9.31 -44.36 15.34
CA VAL A 447 -8.90 -42.93 15.43
C VAL A 447 -10.07 -42.02 15.07
N MET A 448 -10.72 -42.26 13.92
CA MET A 448 -11.88 -41.50 13.47
C MET A 448 -13.00 -41.55 14.51
N VAL A 449 -13.42 -42.75 14.92
CA VAL A 449 -14.51 -42.92 15.89
C VAL A 449 -14.19 -42.26 17.22
N HIS A 450 -12.95 -42.35 17.73
CA HIS A 450 -12.57 -41.71 19.00
C HIS A 450 -12.53 -40.17 18.91
N MET A 451 -12.01 -39.60 17.81
CA MET A 451 -12.06 -38.16 17.57
C MET A 451 -13.50 -37.65 17.44
N PHE A 452 -14.33 -38.32 16.65
CA PHE A 452 -15.74 -37.98 16.48
C PHE A 452 -16.50 -38.10 17.81
N ALA A 453 -16.31 -39.20 18.55
CA ALA A 453 -16.91 -39.41 19.87
C ALA A 453 -16.48 -38.34 20.88
N THR A 454 -15.21 -37.94 20.90
CA THR A 454 -14.72 -36.85 21.77
C THR A 454 -15.48 -35.55 21.49
N GLY A 455 -15.67 -35.20 20.21
CA GLY A 455 -16.47 -34.03 19.82
C GLY A 455 -17.95 -34.18 20.17
N VAL A 456 -18.56 -35.34 19.90
CA VAL A 456 -19.97 -35.62 20.24
C VAL A 456 -20.22 -35.57 21.75
N LEU A 457 -19.32 -36.11 22.58
CA LEU A 457 -19.41 -36.04 24.04
C LEU A 457 -19.29 -34.60 24.54
N LEU A 458 -18.37 -33.81 23.98
CA LEU A 458 -18.25 -32.39 24.30
C LEU A 458 -19.48 -31.57 23.87
N TYR A 459 -20.07 -31.89 22.71
CA TYR A 459 -21.33 -31.31 22.26
C TYR A 459 -22.48 -31.70 23.21
N ALA A 460 -22.62 -32.99 23.54
CA ALA A 460 -23.71 -33.51 24.34
C ALA A 460 -23.65 -32.99 25.79
N GLY A 461 -22.53 -33.24 26.48
CA GLY A 461 -22.31 -32.84 27.87
C GLY A 461 -22.08 -31.34 28.05
N GLY A 462 -21.38 -30.69 27.11
CA GLY A 462 -21.00 -29.29 27.20
C GLY A 462 -22.01 -28.29 26.61
N PHE A 463 -22.84 -28.69 25.64
CA PHE A 463 -23.86 -27.84 25.03
C PHE A 463 -25.29 -28.39 25.16
N TYR A 464 -25.57 -29.64 24.80
CA TYR A 464 -26.94 -30.15 24.66
C TYR A 464 -27.66 -30.37 26.01
N TRP A 465 -26.94 -30.84 27.04
CA TRP A 465 -27.42 -31.09 28.40
C TRP A 465 -26.88 -30.10 29.47
N ASN A 466 -25.95 -29.21 29.12
CA ASN A 466 -25.29 -28.30 30.08
C ASN A 466 -26.21 -27.17 30.56
N ASP A 467 -26.86 -27.34 31.72
CA ASP A 467 -27.59 -26.24 32.39
C ASP A 467 -27.13 -25.97 33.84
N TRP A 468 -26.03 -26.61 34.28
CA TRP A 468 -25.49 -26.45 35.64
C TRP A 468 -24.88 -25.06 35.88
N LYS A 469 -25.10 -24.48 37.06
CA LYS A 469 -24.72 -23.08 37.39
C LYS A 469 -23.24 -22.76 37.14
N VAL A 470 -22.33 -23.70 37.42
CA VAL A 470 -20.87 -23.54 37.31
C VAL A 470 -20.39 -23.64 35.85
N THR A 471 -20.99 -24.51 35.03
CA THR A 471 -20.53 -24.80 33.66
C THR A 471 -21.34 -24.07 32.58
N LYS A 472 -22.45 -23.41 32.94
CA LYS A 472 -23.33 -22.68 32.01
C LYS A 472 -22.62 -21.65 31.15
N ARG A 473 -21.53 -21.04 31.64
CA ARG A 473 -20.75 -20.03 30.91
C ARG A 473 -19.86 -20.60 29.80
N MET A 474 -19.54 -21.89 29.82
CA MET A 474 -18.85 -22.56 28.70
C MET A 474 -19.79 -23.15 27.64
N LYS A 475 -21.13 -23.06 27.80
CA LYS A 475 -22.11 -23.68 26.90
C LYS A 475 -21.92 -23.30 25.42
N THR A 476 -21.62 -22.04 25.13
CA THR A 476 -21.32 -21.57 23.76
C THR A 476 -19.93 -21.96 23.26
N GLY A 477 -18.95 -22.09 24.16
CA GLY A 477 -17.61 -22.55 23.82
C GLY A 477 -17.59 -24.03 23.48
N ALA A 478 -18.25 -24.87 24.29
CA ALA A 478 -18.34 -26.30 24.08
C ALA A 478 -18.96 -26.65 22.72
N LEU A 479 -20.02 -25.93 22.32
CA LEU A 479 -20.61 -26.02 20.99
C LEU A 479 -19.58 -25.76 19.87
N ALA A 480 -18.79 -24.69 19.98
CA ALA A 480 -17.83 -24.33 18.93
C ALA A 480 -16.67 -25.33 18.88
N ILE A 481 -16.09 -25.66 20.04
CA ILE A 481 -14.95 -26.58 20.14
C ILE A 481 -15.33 -28.01 19.76
N SER A 482 -16.56 -28.47 20.02
CA SER A 482 -16.97 -29.84 19.66
C SER A 482 -16.86 -30.17 18.18
N PHE A 483 -16.99 -29.17 17.30
CA PHE A 483 -16.81 -29.38 15.86
C PHE A 483 -15.36 -29.60 15.45
N GLY A 484 -14.35 -29.21 16.26
CA GLY A 484 -12.94 -29.44 15.95
C GLY A 484 -12.60 -30.93 15.78
N PRO A 485 -12.77 -31.76 16.83
CA PRO A 485 -12.57 -33.21 16.75
C PRO A 485 -13.47 -33.91 15.71
N ILE A 486 -14.71 -33.45 15.55
CA ILE A 486 -15.64 -33.97 14.53
C ILE A 486 -15.11 -33.74 13.11
N LEU A 487 -14.67 -32.52 12.79
CA LEU A 487 -14.15 -32.17 11.47
C LEU A 487 -12.80 -32.86 11.18
N LEU A 488 -11.94 -33.02 12.19
CA LEU A 488 -10.69 -33.78 12.07
C LEU A 488 -10.97 -35.26 11.75
N SER A 489 -11.98 -35.88 12.37
CA SER A 489 -12.39 -37.25 12.03
C SER A 489 -12.85 -37.40 10.58
N LEU A 490 -13.66 -36.46 10.07
CA LEU A 490 -14.19 -36.51 8.71
C LEU A 490 -13.08 -36.28 7.67
N LEU A 491 -12.19 -35.33 7.94
CA LEU A 491 -11.00 -35.09 7.11
C LEU A 491 -10.09 -36.33 7.04
N LEU A 492 -9.92 -37.05 8.15
CA LEU A 492 -9.21 -38.34 8.17
C LEU A 492 -9.94 -39.44 7.39
N GLY A 493 -11.27 -39.46 7.40
CA GLY A 493 -12.09 -40.40 6.61
C GLY A 493 -11.97 -40.20 5.11
N LEU A 494 -11.98 -38.95 4.67
CA LEU A 494 -11.72 -38.57 3.27
C LEU A 494 -10.31 -38.99 2.82
N ILE A 495 -9.28 -38.73 3.62
CA ILE A 495 -7.88 -39.08 3.30
C ILE A 495 -7.68 -40.62 3.28
N SER A 496 -8.31 -41.35 4.20
CA SER A 496 -8.16 -42.80 4.32
C SER A 496 -9.05 -43.63 3.39
N GLY A 497 -9.90 -42.98 2.59
CA GLY A 497 -10.81 -43.64 1.64
C GLY A 497 -11.88 -44.52 2.30
N ARG A 498 -12.23 -44.25 3.57
CA ARG A 498 -13.18 -45.06 4.36
C ARG A 498 -14.63 -44.62 4.14
N TRP A 499 -15.04 -44.59 2.87
CA TRP A 499 -16.30 -44.01 2.36
C TRP A 499 -17.58 -44.42 3.10
N TRP A 500 -17.70 -45.67 3.53
CA TRP A 500 -18.89 -46.16 4.26
C TRP A 500 -18.97 -45.62 5.70
N LEU A 501 -17.83 -45.54 6.38
CA LEU A 501 -17.73 -44.93 7.71
C LEU A 501 -17.96 -43.41 7.59
N GLU A 502 -17.37 -42.77 6.58
CA GLU A 502 -17.55 -41.34 6.30
C GLU A 502 -19.02 -40.97 6.06
N SER A 503 -19.73 -41.71 5.20
CA SER A 503 -21.18 -41.55 5.00
C SER A 503 -21.98 -41.69 6.31
N SER A 504 -21.63 -42.67 7.14
CA SER A 504 -22.25 -42.90 8.45
C SER A 504 -22.02 -41.75 9.43
N LEU A 505 -20.79 -41.21 9.52
CA LEU A 505 -20.46 -40.08 10.39
C LEU A 505 -21.11 -38.77 9.90
N LEU A 506 -21.17 -38.54 8.58
CA LEU A 506 -21.87 -37.41 7.98
C LEU A 506 -23.39 -37.44 8.23
N LEU A 507 -24.00 -38.64 8.22
CA LEU A 507 -25.41 -38.82 8.57
C LEU A 507 -25.69 -38.44 10.04
N VAL A 508 -24.83 -38.89 10.96
CA VAL A 508 -24.89 -38.49 12.38
C VAL A 508 -24.69 -36.99 12.56
N LEU A 509 -23.74 -36.39 11.83
CA LEU A 509 -23.53 -34.94 11.82
C LEU A 509 -24.77 -34.17 11.34
N GLY A 510 -25.51 -34.70 10.35
CA GLY A 510 -26.79 -34.14 9.92
C GLY A 510 -27.86 -34.14 11.01
N PHE A 511 -27.89 -35.15 11.89
CA PHE A 511 -28.73 -35.15 13.08
C PHE A 511 -28.26 -34.15 14.15
N LEU A 512 -26.94 -33.95 14.32
CA LEU A 512 -26.42 -32.89 15.19
C LEU A 512 -26.88 -31.51 14.70
N HIS A 513 -26.75 -31.22 13.40
CA HIS A 513 -27.26 -29.96 12.81
C HIS A 513 -28.77 -29.78 13.00
N LEU A 514 -29.57 -30.85 12.86
CA LEU A 514 -31.00 -30.81 13.17
C LEU A 514 -31.27 -30.49 14.65
N SER A 515 -30.49 -31.07 15.57
CA SER A 515 -30.61 -30.77 17.00
C SER A 515 -30.23 -29.32 17.35
N ILE A 516 -29.29 -28.72 16.61
CA ILE A 516 -28.93 -27.30 16.70
C ILE A 516 -30.07 -26.41 16.19
N TYR A 517 -30.75 -26.78 15.10
CA TYR A 517 -31.97 -26.09 14.65
C TYR A 517 -33.08 -26.10 15.72
N GLN A 518 -33.24 -27.21 16.45
CA GLN A 518 -34.25 -27.36 17.49
C GLN A 518 -33.91 -26.62 18.80
N LYS A 519 -32.70 -26.79 19.34
CA LYS A 519 -32.28 -26.22 20.64
C LYS A 519 -31.54 -24.88 20.56
N GLY A 520 -31.19 -24.40 19.37
CA GLY A 520 -30.36 -23.20 19.18
C GLY A 520 -31.01 -21.93 19.75
N LYS A 521 -30.39 -21.32 20.77
CA LYS A 521 -30.92 -20.09 21.39
C LYS A 521 -30.98 -18.92 20.41
N TRP A 522 -30.02 -18.80 19.50
CA TRP A 522 -29.90 -17.67 18.58
C TRP A 522 -30.50 -17.99 17.20
N LYS A 523 -31.10 -16.99 16.53
CA LYS A 523 -31.71 -17.16 15.20
C LYS A 523 -30.69 -17.65 14.16
N TRP A 524 -29.50 -17.03 14.12
CA TRP A 524 -28.40 -17.45 13.23
C TRP A 524 -28.00 -18.92 13.46
N LEU A 525 -27.86 -19.34 14.71
CA LEU A 525 -27.46 -20.71 15.03
C LEU A 525 -28.52 -21.74 14.60
N ARG A 526 -29.81 -21.40 14.69
CA ARG A 526 -30.87 -22.25 14.13
C ARG A 526 -30.81 -22.27 12.61
N PHE A 527 -30.60 -21.11 11.97
CA PHE A 527 -30.47 -21.01 10.52
C PHE A 527 -29.31 -21.86 9.98
N THR A 528 -28.12 -21.83 10.61
CA THR A 528 -26.98 -22.68 10.21
C THR A 528 -27.30 -24.17 10.39
N GLY A 529 -27.97 -24.57 11.47
CA GLY A 529 -28.47 -25.93 11.64
C GLY A 529 -29.42 -26.38 10.52
N SER A 530 -30.35 -25.51 10.09
CA SER A 530 -31.26 -25.82 8.99
C SER A 530 -30.63 -25.82 7.60
N LEU A 531 -29.54 -25.08 7.39
CA LEU A 531 -28.77 -25.10 6.14
C LEU A 531 -27.87 -26.34 6.05
N LEU A 532 -27.14 -26.64 7.13
CA LEU A 532 -26.13 -27.69 7.14
C LEU A 532 -26.75 -29.10 7.22
N ASN A 533 -27.97 -29.27 7.74
CA ASN A 533 -28.67 -30.57 7.77
C ASN A 533 -28.84 -31.20 6.35
N PRO A 534 -29.55 -30.59 5.39
CA PRO A 534 -29.71 -31.18 4.06
C PRO A 534 -28.39 -31.30 3.29
N VAL A 535 -27.44 -30.37 3.51
CA VAL A 535 -26.10 -30.43 2.89
C VAL A 535 -25.31 -31.65 3.39
N THR A 536 -25.25 -31.88 4.71
CA THR A 536 -24.53 -33.03 5.27
C THR A 536 -25.18 -34.36 4.92
N TRP A 537 -26.50 -34.43 4.81
CA TRP A 537 -27.18 -35.62 4.27
C TRP A 537 -26.93 -35.83 2.77
N GLY A 538 -26.86 -34.77 1.96
CA GLY A 538 -26.48 -34.89 0.55
C GLY A 538 -25.03 -35.35 0.37
N LEU A 539 -24.10 -34.82 1.17
CA LEU A 539 -22.71 -35.29 1.21
C LEU A 539 -22.59 -36.75 1.68
N ALA A 540 -23.38 -37.16 2.69
CA ALA A 540 -23.44 -38.56 3.13
C ALA A 540 -23.89 -39.50 2.01
N LEU A 541 -24.83 -39.07 1.16
CA LEU A 541 -25.25 -39.85 -0.01
C LEU A 541 -24.18 -39.84 -1.11
N LEU A 542 -23.56 -38.69 -1.43
CA LEU A 542 -22.47 -38.62 -2.42
C LEU A 542 -21.24 -39.44 -2.02
N ALA A 543 -20.94 -39.56 -0.72
CA ALA A 543 -19.88 -40.42 -0.22
C ALA A 543 -20.09 -41.92 -0.55
N LEU A 544 -21.30 -42.33 -0.97
CA LEU A 544 -21.56 -43.69 -1.45
C LEU A 544 -21.17 -43.90 -2.92
N TYR A 545 -20.88 -42.84 -3.70
CA TYR A 545 -20.50 -42.97 -5.11
C TYR A 545 -19.27 -43.88 -5.33
N PRO A 546 -18.12 -43.72 -4.63
CA PRO A 546 -16.94 -44.55 -4.91
C PRO A 546 -17.17 -46.06 -4.67
N PRO A 547 -17.94 -46.50 -3.65
CA PRO A 547 -18.44 -47.88 -3.56
C PRO A 547 -19.24 -48.36 -4.79
N PHE A 548 -20.13 -47.55 -5.37
CA PHE A 548 -20.91 -47.92 -6.57
C PHE A 548 -20.06 -47.90 -7.86
N ALA A 549 -19.11 -46.96 -7.97
CA ALA A 549 -18.20 -46.83 -9.10
C ALA A 549 -17.24 -48.03 -9.26
N ARG A 550 -17.11 -48.91 -8.25
CA ARG A 550 -16.41 -50.20 -8.37
C ARG A 550 -17.03 -51.17 -9.38
N SER A 551 -18.19 -50.85 -9.95
CA SER A 551 -18.79 -51.56 -11.07
C SER A 551 -18.59 -50.76 -12.36
N ASP A 552 -17.76 -51.27 -13.26
CA ASP A 552 -17.44 -50.64 -14.55
C ASP A 552 -18.70 -50.24 -15.35
N PHE A 553 -19.75 -51.06 -15.29
CA PHE A 553 -21.04 -50.76 -15.92
C PHE A 553 -21.71 -49.49 -15.35
N TYR A 554 -21.62 -49.29 -14.03
CA TYR A 554 -22.18 -48.11 -13.37
C TYR A 554 -21.37 -46.85 -13.69
N GLU A 555 -20.04 -46.96 -13.69
CA GLU A 555 -19.16 -45.82 -14.02
C GLU A 555 -19.30 -45.38 -15.48
N THR A 556 -19.30 -46.33 -16.43
CA THR A 556 -19.36 -46.03 -17.87
C THR A 556 -20.74 -45.62 -18.38
N THR A 557 -21.83 -46.26 -17.91
CA THR A 557 -23.18 -45.98 -18.41
C THR A 557 -23.76 -44.72 -17.76
N PHE A 558 -23.60 -44.59 -16.44
CA PHE A 558 -24.27 -43.58 -15.62
C PHE A 558 -23.31 -42.53 -15.06
N GLY A 559 -22.19 -42.99 -14.48
CA GLY A 559 -21.14 -42.15 -13.92
C GLY A 559 -21.54 -41.23 -12.76
N ALA A 560 -20.59 -40.42 -12.33
CA ALA A 560 -20.77 -39.40 -11.29
C ALA A 560 -21.90 -38.37 -11.58
N PRO A 561 -22.16 -37.92 -12.83
CA PRO A 561 -23.24 -36.98 -13.11
C PRO A 561 -24.61 -37.56 -12.74
N PHE A 562 -24.90 -38.80 -13.17
CA PHE A 562 -26.18 -39.44 -12.90
C PHE A 562 -26.37 -39.76 -11.41
N HIS A 563 -25.32 -40.26 -10.74
CA HIS A 563 -25.37 -40.49 -9.30
C HIS A 563 -25.68 -39.19 -8.53
N THR A 564 -25.05 -38.08 -8.91
CA THR A 564 -25.27 -36.76 -8.31
C THR A 564 -26.70 -36.25 -8.57
N ALA A 565 -27.28 -36.54 -9.76
CA ALA A 565 -28.68 -36.23 -10.05
C ALA A 565 -29.66 -37.06 -9.18
N ILE A 566 -29.36 -38.33 -8.92
CA ILE A 566 -30.15 -39.15 -7.97
C ILE A 566 -30.10 -38.54 -6.57
N VAL A 567 -28.92 -38.15 -6.07
CA VAL A 567 -28.80 -37.49 -4.76
C VAL A 567 -29.61 -36.19 -4.72
N ALA A 568 -29.57 -35.38 -5.78
CA ALA A 568 -30.40 -34.18 -5.91
C ALA A 568 -31.89 -34.49 -5.78
N ILE A 569 -32.39 -35.52 -6.47
CA ILE A 569 -33.79 -35.96 -6.43
C ILE A 569 -34.17 -36.48 -5.02
N LEU A 570 -33.29 -37.23 -4.36
CA LEU A 570 -33.51 -37.71 -2.98
C LEU A 570 -33.61 -36.54 -1.98
N ILE A 571 -32.76 -35.52 -2.12
CA ILE A 571 -32.83 -34.31 -1.28
C ILE A 571 -34.08 -33.46 -1.60
N LEU A 572 -34.56 -33.43 -2.85
CA LEU A 572 -35.88 -32.87 -3.18
C LEU A 572 -37.03 -33.66 -2.53
N GLY A 573 -36.88 -34.97 -2.36
CA GLY A 573 -37.78 -35.81 -1.54
C GLY A 573 -37.78 -35.39 -0.07
N VAL A 574 -36.61 -35.09 0.50
CA VAL A 574 -36.48 -34.53 1.87
C VAL A 574 -37.15 -33.16 1.99
N HIS A 575 -37.08 -32.30 0.95
CA HIS A 575 -37.85 -31.06 0.89
C HIS A 575 -39.37 -31.32 1.02
N TYR A 576 -39.91 -32.30 0.30
CA TYR A 576 -41.33 -32.65 0.39
C TYR A 576 -41.71 -33.19 1.77
N PHE A 577 -40.83 -33.98 2.41
CA PHE A 577 -41.02 -34.44 3.79
C PHE A 577 -41.10 -33.27 4.78
N TRP A 578 -40.17 -32.31 4.73
CA TRP A 578 -40.22 -31.12 5.59
C TRP A 578 -41.42 -30.22 5.32
N ARG A 579 -41.84 -30.12 4.05
CA ARG A 579 -43.11 -29.46 3.67
C ARG A 579 -44.31 -30.10 4.34
N LYS A 580 -44.42 -31.43 4.31
CA LYS A 580 -45.49 -32.19 4.99
C LYS A 580 -45.45 -32.06 6.51
N LYS A 581 -44.26 -31.86 7.11
CA LYS A 581 -44.08 -31.58 8.55
C LYS A 581 -44.26 -30.10 8.94
N GLY A 582 -44.56 -29.20 8.00
CA GLY A 582 -44.75 -27.77 8.26
C GLY A 582 -43.47 -27.00 8.60
N MET A 583 -42.29 -27.60 8.42
CA MET A 583 -41.01 -27.00 8.82
C MET A 583 -40.44 -26.12 7.69
N GLN A 584 -41.04 -24.95 7.48
CA GLN A 584 -40.76 -24.05 6.35
C GLN A 584 -39.27 -23.77 6.10
N VAL A 585 -38.46 -23.54 7.14
CA VAL A 585 -37.03 -23.22 6.95
C VAL A 585 -36.25 -24.44 6.42
N LEU A 586 -36.50 -25.63 6.97
CA LEU A 586 -35.87 -26.88 6.49
C LEU A 586 -36.37 -27.27 5.09
N GLU A 587 -37.65 -27.02 4.81
CA GLU A 587 -38.28 -27.22 3.49
C GLU A 587 -37.62 -26.36 2.40
N VAL A 588 -37.37 -25.08 2.68
CA VAL A 588 -36.67 -24.16 1.78
C VAL A 588 -35.21 -24.56 1.58
N MET A 589 -34.48 -24.88 2.66
CA MET A 589 -33.06 -25.24 2.56
C MET A 589 -32.87 -26.54 1.78
N ALA A 590 -33.66 -27.58 2.06
CA ALA A 590 -33.61 -28.84 1.31
C ALA A 590 -33.96 -28.64 -0.17
N PHE A 591 -34.89 -27.74 -0.53
CA PHE A 591 -35.18 -27.45 -1.94
C PHE A 591 -33.94 -26.90 -2.66
N TRP A 592 -33.31 -25.88 -2.10
CA TRP A 592 -32.15 -25.26 -2.73
C TRP A 592 -30.94 -26.18 -2.72
N THR A 593 -30.70 -26.97 -1.67
CA THR A 593 -29.66 -28.00 -1.67
C THR A 593 -29.87 -29.04 -2.78
N GLY A 594 -31.11 -29.50 -2.99
CA GLY A 594 -31.44 -30.40 -4.10
C GLY A 594 -31.19 -29.77 -5.47
N VAL A 595 -31.62 -28.52 -5.68
CA VAL A 595 -31.33 -27.74 -6.89
C VAL A 595 -29.82 -27.59 -7.12
N SER A 596 -29.04 -27.28 -6.08
CA SER A 596 -27.58 -27.15 -6.17
C SER A 596 -26.88 -28.46 -6.54
N PHE A 597 -27.31 -29.60 -5.98
CA PHE A 597 -26.77 -30.90 -6.40
C PHE A 597 -27.15 -31.24 -7.84
N TYR A 598 -28.34 -30.87 -8.33
CA TYR A 598 -28.68 -31.05 -9.75
C TYR A 598 -27.81 -30.15 -10.64
N GLY A 599 -27.50 -28.93 -10.21
CA GLY A 599 -26.53 -28.07 -10.89
C GLY A 599 -25.12 -28.69 -10.93
N LEU A 600 -24.68 -29.32 -9.83
CA LEU A 600 -23.41 -30.04 -9.79
C LEU A 600 -23.38 -31.24 -10.74
N SER A 601 -24.48 -31.99 -10.87
CA SER A 601 -24.61 -33.06 -11.88
C SER A 601 -24.35 -32.55 -13.29
N LEU A 602 -24.94 -31.42 -13.68
CA LEU A 602 -24.76 -30.81 -15.00
C LEU A 602 -23.32 -30.30 -15.23
N LEU A 603 -22.63 -29.85 -14.18
CA LEU A 603 -21.21 -29.48 -14.28
C LEU A 603 -20.31 -30.70 -14.48
N LEU A 604 -20.58 -31.80 -13.76
CA LEU A 604 -19.85 -33.07 -13.94
C LEU A 604 -20.09 -33.67 -15.33
N LEU A 605 -21.27 -33.47 -15.92
CA LEU A 605 -21.62 -33.96 -17.25
C LEU A 605 -20.72 -33.40 -18.37
N LEU A 606 -20.09 -32.23 -18.16
CA LEU A 606 -19.16 -31.62 -19.11
C LEU A 606 -17.84 -32.40 -19.26
N ALA A 607 -17.45 -33.15 -18.23
CA ALA A 607 -16.17 -33.88 -18.18
C ALA A 607 -16.33 -35.41 -18.20
N ALA A 608 -17.55 -35.92 -18.03
CA ALA A 608 -17.83 -37.34 -17.91
C ALA A 608 -18.25 -37.98 -19.25
N THR A 609 -17.66 -39.13 -19.56
CA THR A 609 -18.19 -40.10 -20.52
C THR A 609 -19.40 -40.80 -19.90
N VAL A 610 -20.58 -40.61 -20.47
CA VAL A 610 -21.84 -41.25 -20.10
C VAL A 610 -22.62 -41.55 -21.36
N ASP A 611 -23.65 -42.39 -21.28
CA ASP A 611 -24.54 -42.65 -22.42
C ASP A 611 -25.16 -41.34 -22.99
N GLU A 612 -24.93 -41.09 -24.28
CA GLU A 612 -25.25 -39.81 -24.92
C GLU A 612 -26.77 -39.60 -25.12
N LEU A 613 -27.49 -40.69 -25.40
CA LEU A 613 -28.91 -40.64 -25.76
C LEU A 613 -29.83 -40.58 -24.53
N PHE A 614 -29.59 -41.43 -23.53
CA PHE A 614 -30.42 -41.55 -22.33
C PHE A 614 -29.89 -40.72 -21.17
N VAL A 615 -28.58 -40.71 -20.92
CA VAL A 615 -28.03 -40.02 -19.73
C VAL A 615 -27.71 -38.55 -20.04
N ARG A 616 -26.91 -38.24 -21.07
CA ARG A 616 -26.59 -36.84 -21.42
C ARG A 616 -27.83 -36.05 -21.84
N SER A 617 -28.53 -36.52 -22.86
CA SER A 617 -29.75 -35.85 -23.34
C SER A 617 -30.87 -35.86 -22.28
N GLY A 618 -30.98 -36.91 -21.46
CA GLY A 618 -31.93 -37.00 -20.35
C GLY A 618 -31.65 -36.03 -19.21
N LEU A 619 -30.38 -35.83 -18.81
CA LEU A 619 -29.98 -34.85 -17.79
C LEU A 619 -30.19 -33.40 -18.29
N LEU A 620 -29.91 -33.13 -19.56
CA LEU A 620 -30.15 -31.83 -20.19
C LEU A 620 -31.66 -31.53 -20.30
N LEU A 621 -32.49 -32.48 -20.72
CA LEU A 621 -33.95 -32.34 -20.69
C LEU A 621 -34.47 -32.17 -19.25
N GLY A 622 -33.93 -32.92 -18.31
CA GLY A 622 -34.21 -32.79 -16.87
C GLY A 622 -33.81 -31.41 -16.31
N SER A 623 -32.78 -30.76 -16.87
CA SER A 623 -32.40 -29.39 -16.50
C SER A 623 -33.46 -28.36 -16.92
N VAL A 624 -34.09 -28.53 -18.09
CA VAL A 624 -35.23 -27.71 -18.53
C VAL A 624 -36.40 -27.88 -17.56
N GLY A 625 -36.68 -29.12 -17.13
CA GLY A 625 -37.67 -29.42 -16.08
C GLY A 625 -37.33 -28.80 -14.72
N MET A 626 -36.08 -28.88 -14.29
CA MET A 626 -35.60 -28.31 -13.02
C MET A 626 -35.63 -26.78 -13.02
N LEU A 627 -35.20 -26.13 -14.09
CA LEU A 627 -35.31 -24.67 -14.27
C LEU A 627 -36.77 -24.22 -14.27
N TYR A 628 -37.68 -24.99 -14.89
CA TYR A 628 -39.12 -24.75 -14.82
C TYR A 628 -39.68 -24.91 -13.38
N LEU A 629 -39.19 -25.87 -12.59
CA LEU A 629 -39.56 -26.01 -11.18
C LEU A 629 -39.07 -24.82 -10.33
N ILE A 630 -37.87 -24.30 -10.59
CA ILE A 630 -37.37 -23.07 -9.96
C ILE A 630 -38.26 -21.90 -10.37
N PHE A 631 -38.52 -21.71 -11.67
CA PHE A 631 -39.41 -20.65 -12.19
C PHE A 631 -40.81 -20.71 -11.57
N LYS A 632 -41.41 -21.91 -11.45
CA LYS A 632 -42.72 -22.07 -10.79
C LYS A 632 -42.71 -21.68 -9.31
N ARG A 633 -41.55 -21.77 -8.63
CA ARG A 633 -41.37 -21.40 -7.22
C ARG A 633 -41.04 -19.91 -7.03
N THR A 634 -40.16 -19.34 -7.86
CA THR A 634 -39.66 -17.96 -7.73
C THR A 634 -40.46 -16.94 -8.53
N LYS A 635 -41.09 -17.36 -9.64
CA LYS A 635 -41.64 -16.53 -10.72
C LYS A 635 -40.62 -15.60 -11.37
N GLU A 636 -39.35 -15.99 -11.33
CA GLU A 636 -38.22 -15.16 -11.75
C GLU A 636 -38.00 -15.26 -13.27
N GLU A 637 -38.36 -14.20 -14.01
CA GLU A 637 -38.27 -14.16 -15.49
C GLU A 637 -36.82 -14.24 -16.01
N THR A 638 -35.82 -13.99 -15.17
CA THR A 638 -34.38 -14.12 -15.54
C THR A 638 -33.93 -15.56 -15.81
N LEU A 639 -34.79 -16.56 -15.57
CA LEU A 639 -34.53 -17.96 -15.91
C LEU A 639 -34.77 -18.29 -17.40
N TRP A 640 -35.50 -17.47 -18.15
CA TRP A 640 -35.81 -17.74 -19.56
C TRP A 640 -34.58 -17.87 -20.48
N PRO A 641 -33.51 -17.07 -20.36
CA PRO A 641 -32.27 -17.26 -21.12
C PRO A 641 -31.51 -18.55 -20.79
N LEU A 642 -31.54 -19.00 -19.53
CA LEU A 642 -30.99 -20.30 -19.16
C LEU A 642 -31.83 -21.43 -19.77
N LEU A 643 -33.15 -21.29 -19.76
CA LEU A 643 -34.05 -22.26 -20.35
C LEU A 643 -33.86 -22.37 -21.88
N SER A 644 -33.66 -21.26 -22.59
CA SER A 644 -33.37 -21.29 -24.03
C SER A 644 -31.99 -21.90 -24.33
N LEU A 645 -30.98 -21.63 -23.49
CA LEU A 645 -29.66 -22.25 -23.60
C LEU A 645 -29.69 -23.77 -23.38
N PHE A 646 -30.35 -24.27 -22.34
CA PHE A 646 -30.49 -25.70 -22.12
C PHE A 646 -31.41 -26.38 -23.16
N THR A 647 -32.37 -25.65 -23.74
CA THR A 647 -33.16 -26.13 -24.88
C THR A 647 -32.28 -26.27 -26.13
N LEU A 648 -31.40 -25.31 -26.41
CA LEU A 648 -30.40 -25.42 -27.49
C LEU A 648 -29.42 -26.56 -27.22
N GLY A 649 -28.89 -26.69 -26.01
CA GLY A 649 -28.01 -27.81 -25.62
C GLY A 649 -28.68 -29.17 -25.76
N THR A 650 -29.98 -29.27 -25.43
CA THR A 650 -30.79 -30.48 -25.66
C THR A 650 -30.96 -30.75 -27.17
N TYR A 651 -31.25 -29.73 -27.99
CA TYR A 651 -31.30 -29.86 -29.45
C TYR A 651 -29.97 -30.35 -30.02
N LEU A 652 -28.83 -29.77 -29.60
CA LEU A 652 -27.50 -30.16 -30.08
C LEU A 652 -27.15 -31.59 -29.69
N SER A 653 -27.37 -31.98 -28.42
CA SER A 653 -27.17 -33.35 -27.94
C SER A 653 -28.02 -34.38 -28.70
N ILE A 654 -29.23 -34.01 -29.11
CA ILE A 654 -30.10 -34.84 -29.96
C ILE A 654 -29.61 -34.84 -31.42
N ALA A 655 -29.22 -33.69 -31.98
CA ALA A 655 -28.74 -33.55 -33.35
C ALA A 655 -27.36 -34.19 -33.60
N GLU A 656 -26.58 -34.41 -32.54
CA GLU A 656 -25.35 -35.21 -32.53
C GLU A 656 -25.68 -36.71 -32.47
N ALA A 657 -26.60 -37.11 -31.58
CA ALA A 657 -27.04 -38.51 -31.42
C ALA A 657 -27.85 -39.07 -32.61
N PHE A 658 -28.52 -38.21 -33.39
CA PHE A 658 -29.27 -38.58 -34.61
C PHE A 658 -28.52 -38.17 -35.88
N PRO A 659 -28.02 -39.11 -36.70
CA PRO A 659 -27.15 -38.81 -37.85
C PRO A 659 -27.91 -38.31 -39.09
N ILE A 660 -28.56 -37.14 -38.99
CA ILE A 660 -29.15 -36.43 -40.14
C ILE A 660 -28.01 -35.71 -40.88
N ARG A 661 -27.28 -36.46 -41.71
CA ARG A 661 -26.13 -35.94 -42.48
C ARG A 661 -26.58 -34.97 -43.57
N GLY A 662 -26.10 -33.73 -43.51
CA GLY A 662 -26.19 -32.76 -44.61
C GLY A 662 -25.98 -31.31 -44.19
N MET A 663 -25.86 -30.43 -45.20
CA MET A 663 -25.58 -28.99 -45.10
C MET A 663 -26.57 -28.19 -44.21
N PHE A 664 -27.67 -28.80 -43.77
CA PHE A 664 -28.69 -28.18 -42.91
C PHE A 664 -28.84 -28.87 -41.54
N GLN A 665 -27.83 -29.54 -40.99
CA GLN A 665 -27.92 -30.13 -39.64
C GLN A 665 -27.98 -29.07 -38.52
N TRP A 666 -27.17 -28.02 -38.65
CA TRP A 666 -26.96 -27.02 -37.58
C TRP A 666 -27.87 -25.78 -37.71
N LEU A 667 -28.06 -25.30 -38.94
CA LEU A 667 -28.89 -24.12 -39.25
C LEU A 667 -30.33 -24.16 -38.69
N PRO A 668 -31.06 -25.29 -38.71
CA PRO A 668 -32.41 -25.37 -38.15
C PRO A 668 -32.48 -25.11 -36.64
N GLY A 669 -31.39 -25.28 -35.87
CA GLY A 669 -31.38 -24.93 -34.45
C GLY A 669 -31.64 -23.45 -34.21
N ALA A 670 -31.07 -22.57 -35.05
CA ALA A 670 -31.33 -21.13 -34.99
C ALA A 670 -32.79 -20.81 -35.36
N VAL A 671 -33.30 -21.46 -36.42
CA VAL A 671 -34.69 -21.31 -36.88
C VAL A 671 -35.69 -21.81 -35.84
N LEU A 672 -35.40 -22.93 -35.17
CA LEU A 672 -36.21 -23.51 -34.11
C LEU A 672 -36.34 -22.56 -32.91
N LEU A 673 -35.23 -21.95 -32.48
CA LEU A 673 -35.26 -20.95 -31.39
C LEU A 673 -36.07 -19.71 -31.78
N ILE A 674 -35.90 -19.19 -33.00
CA ILE A 674 -36.70 -18.06 -33.52
C ILE A 674 -38.19 -18.43 -33.63
N LEU A 675 -38.50 -19.66 -34.07
CA LEU A 675 -39.87 -20.17 -34.14
C LEU A 675 -40.49 -20.32 -32.75
N ILE A 676 -39.77 -20.83 -31.74
CA ILE A 676 -40.24 -20.92 -30.35
C ILE A 676 -40.52 -19.52 -29.79
N ALA A 677 -39.64 -18.55 -30.05
CA ALA A 677 -39.85 -17.17 -29.65
C ALA A 677 -41.13 -16.58 -30.25
N ASP A 678 -41.32 -16.74 -31.56
CA ASP A 678 -42.44 -16.15 -32.29
C ASP A 678 -43.72 -17.02 -32.27
N THR A 679 -43.74 -18.19 -31.60
CA THR A 679 -44.96 -19.01 -31.39
C THR A 679 -45.35 -19.12 -29.92
N LEU A 680 -44.53 -19.76 -29.10
CA LEU A 680 -44.76 -19.96 -27.66
C LEU A 680 -44.48 -18.70 -26.86
N GLY A 681 -43.44 -17.94 -27.23
CA GLY A 681 -43.06 -16.68 -26.58
C GLY A 681 -44.06 -15.54 -26.74
N LYS A 682 -45.06 -15.62 -27.65
CA LYS A 682 -46.03 -14.52 -27.90
C LYS A 682 -46.77 -13.99 -26.66
N LYS A 683 -46.87 -14.78 -25.59
CA LYS A 683 -47.55 -14.42 -24.34
C LYS A 683 -46.61 -13.89 -23.24
N ASP A 684 -45.30 -14.06 -23.38
CA ASP A 684 -44.27 -13.65 -22.40
C ASP A 684 -43.13 -12.94 -23.14
N SER A 685 -43.02 -11.62 -22.94
CA SER A 685 -42.04 -10.79 -23.64
C SER A 685 -40.59 -11.11 -23.30
N VAL A 686 -40.30 -11.73 -22.16
CA VAL A 686 -38.95 -12.11 -21.75
C VAL A 686 -38.59 -13.46 -22.35
N MET A 687 -39.52 -14.43 -22.34
CA MET A 687 -39.37 -15.68 -23.09
C MET A 687 -39.12 -15.41 -24.58
N GLN A 688 -39.94 -14.57 -25.23
CA GLN A 688 -39.76 -14.24 -26.65
C GLN A 688 -38.35 -13.69 -26.93
N ARG A 689 -37.90 -12.70 -26.14
CA ARG A 689 -36.56 -12.11 -26.32
C ARG A 689 -35.43 -13.11 -26.06
N ALA A 690 -35.54 -13.94 -25.03
CA ALA A 690 -34.52 -14.93 -24.66
C ALA A 690 -34.28 -15.97 -25.75
N TYR A 691 -35.33 -16.46 -26.40
CA TYR A 691 -35.22 -17.41 -27.52
C TYR A 691 -34.83 -16.71 -28.83
N PHE A 692 -35.40 -15.53 -29.12
CA PHE A 692 -35.15 -14.78 -30.35
C PHE A 692 -33.69 -14.32 -30.49
N TYR A 693 -33.10 -13.77 -29.42
CA TYR A 693 -31.71 -13.34 -29.45
C TYR A 693 -30.73 -14.52 -29.45
N LEU A 694 -31.02 -15.61 -28.73
CA LEU A 694 -30.17 -16.81 -28.76
C LEU A 694 -30.13 -17.44 -30.15
N GLY A 695 -31.27 -17.49 -30.86
CA GLY A 695 -31.32 -17.97 -32.25
C GLY A 695 -30.45 -17.14 -33.20
N HIS A 696 -30.48 -15.80 -33.08
CA HIS A 696 -29.63 -14.91 -33.88
C HIS A 696 -28.15 -14.91 -33.46
N LEU A 697 -27.85 -15.23 -32.19
CA LEU A 697 -26.47 -15.40 -31.72
C LEU A 697 -25.87 -16.74 -32.21
N TYR A 698 -26.69 -17.79 -32.26
CA TYR A 698 -26.27 -19.10 -32.74
C TYR A 698 -26.14 -19.16 -34.28
N LEU A 699 -26.94 -18.39 -35.03
CA LEU A 699 -26.94 -18.41 -36.50
C LEU A 699 -25.55 -18.19 -37.15
N PRO A 700 -24.73 -17.19 -36.77
CA PRO A 700 -23.35 -17.06 -37.27
C PRO A 700 -22.45 -18.28 -36.96
N ALA A 701 -22.59 -18.88 -35.78
CA ALA A 701 -21.80 -20.04 -35.38
C ALA A 701 -22.21 -21.28 -36.19
N ALA A 702 -23.52 -21.49 -36.41
CA ALA A 702 -24.05 -22.53 -37.27
C ALA A 702 -23.60 -22.36 -38.73
N LEU A 703 -23.60 -21.13 -39.25
CA LEU A 703 -23.09 -20.81 -40.59
C LEU A 703 -21.59 -21.12 -40.71
N PHE A 704 -20.77 -20.63 -39.78
CA PHE A 704 -19.33 -20.89 -39.79
C PHE A 704 -18.99 -22.37 -39.74
N TYR A 705 -19.63 -23.13 -38.84
CA TYR A 705 -19.44 -24.58 -38.74
C TYR A 705 -19.86 -25.29 -40.04
N THR A 706 -21.03 -24.93 -40.59
CA THR A 706 -21.53 -25.50 -41.86
C THR A 706 -20.57 -25.23 -43.01
N VAL A 707 -20.06 -24.00 -43.17
CA VAL A 707 -19.05 -23.64 -44.18
C VAL A 707 -17.76 -24.42 -43.98
N SER A 708 -17.33 -24.65 -42.73
CA SER A 708 -16.10 -25.41 -42.44
C SER A 708 -16.19 -26.90 -42.81
N GLU A 709 -17.39 -27.50 -42.75
CA GLU A 709 -17.62 -28.90 -43.14
C GLU A 709 -18.00 -29.07 -44.62
N HIS A 710 -18.73 -28.12 -45.21
CA HIS A 710 -19.41 -28.29 -46.51
C HIS A 710 -18.98 -27.29 -47.60
N GLY A 711 -18.11 -26.30 -47.32
CA GLY A 711 -17.60 -25.34 -48.31
C GLY A 711 -18.33 -23.99 -48.36
N ASN A 712 -17.78 -23.05 -49.13
CA ASN A 712 -18.20 -21.64 -49.17
C ASN A 712 -19.37 -21.37 -50.14
N GLU A 713 -20.51 -22.04 -49.94
CA GLU A 713 -21.64 -22.01 -50.86
C GLU A 713 -22.48 -20.71 -50.79
N PRO A 714 -22.77 -20.03 -51.92
CA PRO A 714 -23.59 -18.80 -51.93
C PRO A 714 -24.97 -18.96 -51.26
N VAL A 715 -25.58 -20.15 -51.35
CA VAL A 715 -26.91 -20.46 -50.79
C VAL A 715 -26.95 -20.25 -49.27
N LEU A 716 -25.86 -20.54 -48.56
CA LEU A 716 -25.78 -20.36 -47.09
C LEU A 716 -25.95 -18.90 -46.71
N TYR A 717 -25.29 -18.00 -47.45
CA TYR A 717 -25.38 -16.56 -47.25
C TYR A 717 -26.73 -15.99 -47.70
N VAL A 718 -27.36 -16.56 -48.73
CA VAL A 718 -28.74 -16.20 -49.12
C VAL A 718 -29.74 -16.56 -48.01
N VAL A 719 -29.63 -17.74 -47.40
CA VAL A 719 -30.46 -18.14 -46.25
C VAL A 719 -30.21 -17.22 -45.04
N ALA A 720 -28.95 -16.92 -44.73
CA ALA A 720 -28.60 -15.97 -43.66
C ALA A 720 -29.18 -14.56 -43.91
N LEU A 721 -29.03 -14.06 -45.13
CA LEU A 721 -29.57 -12.77 -45.57
C LEU A 721 -31.10 -12.74 -45.46
N PHE A 722 -31.79 -13.82 -45.85
CA PHE A 722 -33.24 -13.93 -45.71
C PHE A 722 -33.67 -13.86 -44.24
N VAL A 723 -32.99 -14.59 -43.33
CA VAL A 723 -33.30 -14.53 -41.89
C VAL A 723 -33.07 -13.12 -41.32
N TYR A 724 -31.98 -12.45 -41.66
CA TYR A 724 -31.73 -11.07 -41.21
C TYR A 724 -32.71 -10.05 -41.82
N VAL A 725 -33.10 -10.19 -43.09
CA VAL A 725 -34.11 -9.32 -43.71
C VAL A 725 -35.49 -9.56 -43.11
N TYR A 726 -35.89 -10.81 -42.85
CA TYR A 726 -37.12 -11.15 -42.13
C TYR A 726 -37.13 -10.54 -40.72
N SER A 727 -36.03 -10.66 -39.97
CA SER A 727 -35.89 -10.04 -38.64
C SER A 727 -35.84 -8.51 -38.70
N MET A 728 -35.26 -7.90 -39.74
CA MET A 728 -35.32 -6.45 -39.93
C MET A 728 -36.77 -5.98 -40.19
N LEU A 729 -37.55 -6.70 -40.99
CA LEU A 729 -38.90 -6.31 -41.40
C LEU A 729 -39.99 -6.60 -40.33
N THR A 730 -39.78 -7.60 -39.47
CA THR A 730 -40.76 -7.98 -38.43
C THR A 730 -40.63 -7.19 -37.13
N ARG A 731 -39.49 -6.57 -36.85
CA ARG A 731 -39.23 -5.86 -35.59
C ARG A 731 -39.65 -4.39 -35.66
N LYS A 732 -40.06 -3.86 -34.51
CA LYS A 732 -40.59 -2.49 -34.36
C LYS A 732 -39.65 -1.55 -33.59
N ILE A 733 -38.58 -2.09 -33.00
CA ILE A 733 -37.65 -1.32 -32.16
C ILE A 733 -36.47 -0.86 -33.02
N GLU A 734 -36.17 0.45 -32.99
CA GLU A 734 -35.17 1.07 -33.88
C GLU A 734 -33.78 0.41 -33.84
N TRP A 735 -33.32 -0.02 -32.65
CA TRP A 735 -32.02 -0.67 -32.53
C TRP A 735 -32.01 -2.09 -33.13
N GLU A 736 -33.10 -2.86 -32.98
CA GLU A 736 -33.23 -4.19 -33.58
C GLU A 736 -33.20 -4.09 -35.11
N ILE A 737 -33.95 -3.13 -35.68
CA ILE A 737 -33.98 -2.84 -37.11
C ILE A 737 -32.56 -2.53 -37.62
N ARG A 738 -31.79 -1.71 -36.89
CA ARG A 738 -30.39 -1.39 -37.25
C ARG A 738 -29.47 -2.60 -37.14
N THR A 739 -29.55 -3.38 -36.05
CA THR A 739 -28.72 -4.57 -35.86
C THR A 739 -28.93 -5.58 -36.99
N PHE A 740 -30.18 -5.85 -37.39
CA PHE A 740 -30.45 -6.80 -38.47
C PHE A 740 -30.17 -6.23 -39.87
N LEU A 741 -30.35 -4.92 -40.09
CA LEU A 741 -29.87 -4.24 -41.31
C LEU A 741 -28.34 -4.35 -41.46
N TYR A 742 -27.60 -4.16 -40.36
CA TYR A 742 -26.14 -4.24 -40.37
C TYR A 742 -25.64 -5.67 -40.49
N ALA A 743 -26.31 -6.65 -39.87
CA ALA A 743 -26.04 -8.07 -40.10
C ALA A 743 -26.27 -8.46 -41.57
N ALA A 744 -27.37 -8.01 -42.19
CA ALA A 744 -27.62 -8.19 -43.62
C ALA A 744 -26.52 -7.56 -44.50
N PHE A 745 -26.07 -6.34 -44.18
CA PHE A 745 -24.94 -5.71 -44.88
C PHE A 745 -23.60 -6.40 -44.64
N THR A 746 -23.37 -7.01 -43.47
CA THR A 746 -22.19 -7.85 -43.20
C THR A 746 -22.17 -9.12 -44.04
N VAL A 747 -23.33 -9.67 -44.40
CA VAL A 747 -23.43 -10.84 -45.28
C VAL A 747 -23.07 -10.53 -46.74
N LEU A 748 -23.28 -9.29 -47.22
CA LEU A 748 -23.01 -8.91 -48.62
C LEU A 748 -21.56 -9.17 -49.11
N PRO A 749 -20.48 -8.80 -48.39
CA PRO A 749 -19.12 -9.12 -48.83
C PRO A 749 -18.84 -10.62 -48.84
N PHE A 750 -19.36 -11.41 -47.88
CA PHE A 750 -19.18 -12.87 -47.90
C PHE A 750 -19.95 -13.53 -49.04
N LEU A 751 -21.15 -13.04 -49.37
CA LEU A 751 -21.89 -13.45 -50.56
C LEU A 751 -21.11 -13.11 -51.83
N TYR A 752 -20.46 -11.94 -51.91
CA TYR A 752 -19.62 -11.57 -53.05
C TYR A 752 -18.38 -12.47 -53.20
N ILE A 753 -17.71 -12.82 -52.09
CA ILE A 753 -16.62 -13.81 -52.08
C ILE A 753 -17.14 -15.17 -52.58
N ALA A 754 -18.21 -15.69 -51.98
CA ALA A 754 -18.78 -16.99 -52.37
C ALA A 754 -19.20 -17.03 -53.86
N ILE A 755 -19.68 -15.91 -54.40
CA ILE A 755 -19.97 -15.78 -55.83
C ILE A 755 -18.68 -15.81 -56.66
N ILE A 756 -17.62 -15.06 -56.28
CA ILE A 756 -16.31 -15.11 -56.94
C ILE A 756 -15.72 -16.52 -56.92
N ASP A 757 -15.74 -17.18 -55.76
CA ASP A 757 -15.26 -18.55 -55.58
C ASP A 757 -16.01 -19.53 -56.50
N SER A 758 -17.35 -19.43 -56.54
CA SER A 758 -18.21 -20.27 -57.38
C SER A 758 -18.09 -20.01 -58.89
N LEU A 759 -17.51 -18.86 -59.29
CA LEU A 759 -17.32 -18.45 -60.69
C LEU A 759 -15.85 -18.52 -61.13
N GLU A 760 -14.95 -19.03 -60.28
CA GLU A 760 -13.51 -19.21 -60.54
C GLU A 760 -12.81 -17.93 -61.10
N MET A 761 -13.22 -16.75 -60.62
CA MET A 761 -12.71 -15.47 -61.15
C MET A 761 -11.27 -15.16 -60.71
N GLN A 762 -10.54 -14.42 -61.55
CA GLN A 762 -9.14 -14.02 -61.31
C GLN A 762 -8.94 -13.17 -60.05
N ASN A 763 -7.72 -13.20 -59.49
CA ASN A 763 -7.33 -12.50 -58.26
C ASN A 763 -7.65 -11.00 -58.24
N GLU A 764 -7.68 -10.32 -59.39
CA GLU A 764 -8.05 -8.89 -59.48
C GLU A 764 -9.48 -8.62 -58.96
N ALA A 765 -10.41 -9.58 -59.07
CA ALA A 765 -11.79 -9.45 -58.63
C ALA A 765 -11.91 -9.17 -57.12
N TYR A 766 -11.00 -9.73 -56.30
CA TYR A 766 -10.97 -9.49 -54.86
C TYR A 766 -10.63 -8.04 -54.49
N THR A 767 -10.02 -7.26 -55.39
CA THR A 767 -9.80 -5.81 -55.18
C THR A 767 -11.13 -5.07 -54.96
N TYR A 768 -12.21 -5.57 -55.58
CA TYR A 768 -13.52 -4.94 -55.55
C TYR A 768 -14.42 -5.42 -54.40
N ILE A 769 -13.91 -6.27 -53.50
CA ILE A 769 -14.64 -6.84 -52.34
C ILE A 769 -15.29 -5.80 -51.42
N GLY A 770 -14.66 -4.62 -51.27
CA GLY A 770 -15.26 -3.48 -50.57
C GLY A 770 -16.10 -2.60 -51.50
N PHE A 771 -15.70 -2.46 -52.76
CA PHE A 771 -16.32 -1.57 -53.74
C PHE A 771 -17.74 -2.00 -54.12
N VAL A 772 -17.94 -3.26 -54.51
CA VAL A 772 -19.25 -3.74 -54.99
C VAL A 772 -20.33 -3.70 -53.89
N PRO A 773 -20.10 -4.21 -52.66
CA PRO A 773 -21.08 -4.05 -51.58
C PRO A 773 -21.33 -2.58 -51.20
N SER A 774 -20.31 -1.71 -51.25
CA SER A 774 -20.49 -0.28 -51.03
C SER A 774 -21.33 0.39 -52.12
N LEU A 775 -21.21 0.01 -53.39
CA LEU A 775 -22.09 0.50 -54.45
C LEU A 775 -23.55 0.11 -54.20
N ILE A 776 -23.81 -1.13 -53.76
CA ILE A 776 -25.16 -1.58 -53.39
C ILE A 776 -25.70 -0.75 -52.21
N MET A 777 -24.90 -0.57 -51.14
CA MET A 777 -25.30 0.21 -49.97
C MET A 777 -25.52 1.70 -50.28
N PHE A 778 -24.65 2.31 -51.09
CA PHE A 778 -24.82 3.71 -51.51
C PHE A 778 -25.96 3.87 -52.51
N GLY A 779 -26.21 2.90 -53.39
CA GLY A 779 -27.40 2.87 -54.24
C GLY A 779 -28.70 2.88 -53.43
N LEU A 780 -28.78 2.02 -52.41
CA LEU A 780 -29.89 2.03 -51.44
C LEU A 780 -29.99 3.37 -50.69
N TRP A 781 -28.86 3.97 -50.31
CA TRP A 781 -28.81 5.28 -49.66
C TRP A 781 -29.30 6.42 -50.58
N PHE A 782 -29.06 6.36 -51.89
CA PHE A 782 -29.57 7.35 -52.83
C PHE A 782 -31.09 7.24 -53.06
N VAL A 783 -31.63 6.02 -53.10
CA VAL A 783 -33.03 5.75 -53.45
C VAL A 783 -33.99 5.86 -52.25
N LEU A 784 -33.56 5.48 -51.05
CA LEU A 784 -34.45 5.42 -49.88
C LEU A 784 -34.62 6.77 -49.17
N GLY A 785 -35.73 6.95 -48.46
CA GLY A 785 -36.03 8.19 -47.72
C GLY A 785 -35.11 8.46 -46.52
N GLU A 786 -35.10 9.71 -46.04
CA GLU A 786 -34.13 10.23 -45.04
C GLU A 786 -33.93 9.36 -43.78
N ILE A 787 -34.99 8.72 -43.26
CA ILE A 787 -34.89 7.81 -42.11
C ILE A 787 -33.98 6.60 -42.41
N TRP A 788 -34.08 6.06 -43.63
CA TRP A 788 -33.23 4.95 -44.09
C TRP A 788 -31.84 5.43 -44.50
N LYS A 789 -31.71 6.63 -45.09
CA LYS A 789 -30.40 7.26 -45.31
C LYS A 789 -29.61 7.39 -44.01
N GLU A 790 -30.28 7.84 -42.95
CA GLU A 790 -29.69 7.92 -41.61
C GLU A 790 -29.25 6.53 -41.13
N ARG A 791 -30.11 5.50 -41.22
CA ARG A 791 -29.74 4.13 -40.81
C ARG A 791 -28.55 3.57 -41.60
N ILE A 792 -28.53 3.74 -42.92
CA ILE A 792 -27.54 3.12 -43.81
C ILE A 792 -26.16 3.79 -43.68
N LYS A 793 -26.08 5.12 -43.59
CA LYS A 793 -24.79 5.84 -43.60
C LYS A 793 -23.85 5.39 -42.47
N TRP A 794 -24.39 5.07 -41.29
CA TRP A 794 -23.63 4.67 -40.10
C TRP A 794 -22.86 3.36 -40.29
N TYR A 795 -23.28 2.49 -41.22
CA TYR A 795 -22.55 1.27 -41.58
C TYR A 795 -21.81 1.41 -42.91
N ALA A 796 -22.49 1.96 -43.93
CA ALA A 796 -21.96 2.04 -45.28
C ALA A 796 -20.71 2.93 -45.39
N VAL A 797 -20.64 4.05 -44.66
CA VAL A 797 -19.48 4.96 -44.70
C VAL A 797 -18.24 4.32 -44.03
N PRO A 798 -18.29 3.80 -42.79
CA PRO A 798 -17.15 3.07 -42.21
C PRO A 798 -16.73 1.83 -43.01
N PHE A 799 -17.68 1.04 -43.52
CA PHE A 799 -17.37 -0.10 -44.38
C PHE A 799 -16.65 0.34 -45.65
N ALA A 800 -17.11 1.42 -46.30
CA ALA A 800 -16.48 1.93 -47.51
C ALA A 800 -15.06 2.46 -47.30
N VAL A 801 -14.77 3.03 -46.13
CA VAL A 801 -13.39 3.40 -45.74
C VAL A 801 -12.49 2.16 -45.70
N LEU A 802 -12.93 1.07 -45.07
CA LEU A 802 -12.18 -0.20 -45.05
C LEU A 802 -12.05 -0.79 -46.47
N GLY A 803 -13.08 -0.64 -47.29
CA GLY A 803 -13.09 -1.07 -48.68
C GLY A 803 -12.08 -0.38 -49.60
N LEU A 804 -11.45 0.73 -49.19
CA LEU A 804 -10.35 1.35 -49.93
C LEU A 804 -9.00 0.63 -49.72
N PHE A 805 -8.89 -0.24 -48.72
CA PHE A 805 -7.63 -0.93 -48.38
C PHE A 805 -7.13 -1.94 -49.44
N PRO A 806 -7.97 -2.79 -50.06
CA PRO A 806 -7.53 -3.70 -51.13
C PRO A 806 -6.83 -2.99 -52.28
N PHE A 807 -7.31 -1.79 -52.65
CA PHE A 807 -6.68 -0.97 -53.68
C PHE A 807 -5.22 -0.66 -53.35
N ILE A 808 -4.87 -0.36 -52.10
CA ILE A 808 -3.47 -0.12 -51.66
C ILE A 808 -2.61 -1.39 -51.62
N LYS A 809 -3.21 -2.59 -51.56
CA LYS A 809 -2.45 -3.85 -51.53
C LYS A 809 -2.14 -4.44 -52.90
N ALA A 810 -2.89 -4.12 -53.95
CA ALA A 810 -2.72 -4.67 -55.29
C ALA A 810 -1.55 -4.03 -56.09
N TYR A 811 -0.52 -3.51 -55.41
CA TYR A 811 0.40 -2.48 -55.94
C TYR A 811 1.72 -3.01 -56.56
N GLU A 812 1.85 -4.31 -56.84
CA GLU A 812 3.07 -4.83 -57.47
C GLU A 812 3.14 -4.58 -58.99
N GLU A 813 2.01 -4.40 -59.68
CA GLU A 813 1.94 -3.98 -61.08
C GLU A 813 0.81 -2.96 -61.30
N ILE A 814 1.13 -1.70 -61.63
CA ILE A 814 0.11 -0.65 -61.75
C ILE A 814 -0.62 -0.72 -63.10
N GLN A 815 -1.82 -1.26 -63.07
CA GLN A 815 -2.82 -1.02 -64.11
C GLN A 815 -3.61 0.28 -63.85
N LEU A 816 -3.97 0.98 -64.93
CA LEU A 816 -4.71 2.25 -64.85
C LEU A 816 -6.14 2.07 -64.29
N ILE A 817 -6.73 0.89 -64.44
CA ILE A 817 -8.15 0.61 -64.12
C ILE A 817 -8.39 0.53 -62.59
N PRO A 818 -7.65 -0.27 -61.79
CA PRO A 818 -7.78 -0.25 -60.33
C PRO A 818 -7.52 1.13 -59.71
N LEU A 819 -6.53 1.88 -60.23
CA LEU A 819 -6.23 3.24 -59.75
C LEU A 819 -7.42 4.19 -60.02
N ALA A 820 -7.98 4.17 -61.23
CA ALA A 820 -9.16 4.98 -61.56
C ALA A 820 -10.39 4.59 -60.72
N ALA A 821 -10.61 3.30 -60.51
CA ALA A 821 -11.71 2.80 -59.67
C ALA A 821 -11.53 3.19 -58.18
N GLY A 822 -10.32 3.09 -57.64
CA GLY A 822 -9.99 3.49 -56.27
C GLY A 822 -10.16 5.00 -56.04
N LEU A 823 -9.70 5.83 -56.98
CA LEU A 823 -9.90 7.29 -56.94
C LEU A 823 -11.38 7.68 -57.08
N PHE A 824 -12.13 7.03 -57.98
CA PHE A 824 -13.58 7.22 -58.10
C PHE A 824 -14.32 6.82 -56.83
N TYR A 825 -13.96 5.70 -56.22
CA TYR A 825 -14.53 5.21 -54.97
C TYR A 825 -14.26 6.15 -53.79
N ALA A 826 -13.02 6.66 -53.67
CA ALA A 826 -12.66 7.66 -52.68
C ALA A 826 -13.43 8.98 -52.89
N ALA A 827 -13.62 9.42 -54.15
CA ALA A 827 -14.42 10.60 -54.49
C ALA A 827 -15.91 10.42 -54.15
N LEU A 828 -16.49 9.26 -54.46
CA LEU A 828 -17.87 8.90 -54.11
C LEU A 828 -18.08 8.88 -52.59
N LEU A 829 -17.14 8.29 -51.85
CA LEU A 829 -17.14 8.26 -50.40
C LEU A 829 -17.05 9.67 -49.81
N LEU A 830 -16.13 10.52 -50.30
CA LEU A 830 -16.01 11.91 -49.88
C LEU A 830 -17.31 12.70 -50.16
N TYR A 831 -17.95 12.48 -51.32
CA TYR A 831 -19.25 13.09 -51.63
C TYR A 831 -20.34 12.67 -50.61
N VAL A 832 -20.49 11.37 -50.33
CA VAL A 832 -21.47 10.87 -49.34
C VAL A 832 -21.16 11.43 -47.94
N MET A 833 -19.89 11.56 -47.56
CA MET A 833 -19.47 12.14 -46.29
C MET A 833 -19.78 13.63 -46.18
N HIS A 834 -19.58 14.41 -47.25
CA HIS A 834 -19.94 15.83 -47.30
C HIS A 834 -21.45 16.04 -47.19
N GLN A 835 -22.26 15.27 -47.94
CA GLN A 835 -23.73 15.31 -47.83
C GLN A 835 -24.22 14.85 -46.46
N SER A 836 -23.56 13.87 -45.83
CA SER A 836 -23.91 13.33 -44.51
C SER A 836 -23.46 14.20 -43.33
N GLY A 837 -22.72 15.30 -43.57
CA GLY A 837 -22.17 16.17 -42.53
C GLY A 837 -20.94 15.60 -41.79
N TRP A 838 -20.28 14.58 -42.35
CA TRP A 838 -19.14 13.86 -41.76
C TRP A 838 -17.78 14.44 -42.18
N GLN A 839 -17.74 15.75 -42.45
CA GLN A 839 -16.58 16.45 -43.03
C GLN A 839 -15.29 16.28 -42.21
N LEU A 840 -15.39 16.16 -40.88
CA LEU A 840 -14.27 15.91 -39.98
C LEU A 840 -13.52 14.59 -40.23
N PHE A 841 -14.17 13.59 -40.84
CA PHE A 841 -13.57 12.28 -41.12
C PHE A 841 -12.99 12.17 -42.55
N SER A 842 -13.14 13.22 -43.38
CA SER A 842 -12.63 13.26 -44.76
C SER A 842 -11.11 13.05 -44.89
N ILE A 843 -10.35 13.25 -43.81
CA ILE A 843 -8.93 12.89 -43.75
C ILE A 843 -8.68 11.42 -44.13
N VAL A 844 -9.55 10.47 -43.75
CA VAL A 844 -9.24 9.05 -43.96
C VAL A 844 -9.26 8.69 -45.45
N PRO A 845 -10.33 8.96 -46.23
CA PRO A 845 -10.28 8.75 -47.69
C PRO A 845 -9.19 9.57 -48.38
N LEU A 846 -8.87 10.78 -47.90
CA LEU A 846 -7.79 11.59 -48.47
C LEU A 846 -6.39 11.00 -48.21
N LEU A 847 -6.17 10.35 -47.07
CA LEU A 847 -4.94 9.57 -46.81
C LEU A 847 -4.84 8.37 -47.75
N PHE A 848 -5.96 7.67 -48.02
CA PHE A 848 -5.97 6.61 -49.04
C PHE A 848 -5.58 7.17 -50.42
N VAL A 849 -6.11 8.32 -50.84
CA VAL A 849 -5.71 9.00 -52.08
C VAL A 849 -4.22 9.41 -52.05
N GLN A 850 -3.71 9.91 -50.92
CA GLN A 850 -2.30 10.25 -50.77
C GLN A 850 -1.40 9.01 -50.92
N SER A 851 -1.73 7.91 -50.26
CA SER A 851 -1.00 6.64 -50.37
C SER A 851 -1.05 6.07 -51.79
N MET A 852 -2.21 6.14 -52.46
CA MET A 852 -2.36 5.69 -53.85
C MET A 852 -1.44 6.44 -54.83
N ILE A 853 -1.22 7.74 -54.59
CA ILE A 853 -0.31 8.59 -55.39
C ILE A 853 1.15 8.43 -54.95
N PHE A 854 1.41 8.19 -53.67
CA PHE A 854 2.76 7.98 -53.14
C PHE A 854 3.40 6.69 -53.66
N LEU A 855 2.59 5.63 -53.83
CA LEU A 855 3.02 4.32 -54.34
C LEU A 855 3.16 4.25 -55.87
N LEU A 856 3.07 5.38 -56.59
CA LEU A 856 3.37 5.41 -58.02
C LEU A 856 4.88 5.23 -58.26
N PRO A 857 5.33 4.43 -59.27
CA PRO A 857 6.73 4.11 -59.49
C PRO A 857 7.34 5.22 -60.36
N ILE A 858 7.68 6.34 -59.73
CA ILE A 858 8.23 7.51 -60.42
C ILE A 858 9.76 7.47 -60.30
N GLU A 859 10.43 7.24 -61.42
CA GLU A 859 11.89 6.99 -61.45
C GLU A 859 12.76 8.22 -61.18
N THR A 860 12.27 9.43 -61.48
CA THR A 860 13.06 10.68 -61.31
C THR A 860 12.50 11.60 -60.23
N ILE A 861 13.42 12.12 -59.40
CA ILE A 861 13.14 13.06 -58.31
C ILE A 861 12.43 14.33 -58.82
N GLU A 862 12.72 14.75 -60.06
CA GLU A 862 12.17 15.94 -60.68
C GLU A 862 10.70 15.73 -61.10
N ILE A 863 10.37 14.59 -61.71
CA ILE A 863 8.98 14.22 -62.01
C ILE A 863 8.20 13.98 -60.71
N GLN A 864 8.80 13.32 -59.71
CA GLN A 864 8.18 13.12 -58.40
C GLN A 864 7.85 14.46 -57.73
N THR A 865 8.75 15.45 -57.82
CA THR A 865 8.54 16.82 -57.35
C THR A 865 7.36 17.47 -58.08
N MET A 866 7.28 17.36 -59.41
CA MET A 866 6.14 17.88 -60.18
C MET A 866 4.80 17.22 -59.81
N VAL A 867 4.77 15.89 -59.68
CA VAL A 867 3.53 15.14 -59.36
C VAL A 867 3.04 15.47 -57.95
N TYR A 868 3.91 15.50 -56.94
CA TYR A 868 3.49 15.79 -55.56
C TYR A 868 3.14 17.28 -55.37
N VAL A 869 3.86 18.22 -56.00
CA VAL A 869 3.47 19.65 -55.98
C VAL A 869 2.15 19.86 -56.73
N GLY A 870 1.92 19.15 -57.85
CA GLY A 870 0.65 19.17 -58.58
C GLY A 870 -0.51 18.61 -57.76
N ALA A 871 -0.34 17.44 -57.13
CA ALA A 871 -1.32 16.86 -56.23
C ALA A 871 -1.59 17.76 -55.01
N ALA A 872 -0.56 18.36 -54.42
CA ALA A 872 -0.68 19.34 -53.36
C ALA A 872 -1.47 20.59 -53.80
N ALA A 873 -1.25 21.09 -55.01
CA ALA A 873 -2.00 22.21 -55.56
C ALA A 873 -3.49 21.87 -55.81
N VAL A 874 -3.80 20.67 -56.33
CA VAL A 874 -5.18 20.18 -56.50
C VAL A 874 -5.88 20.04 -55.14
N MET A 875 -5.21 19.47 -54.14
CA MET A 875 -5.78 19.36 -52.79
C MET A 875 -5.95 20.73 -52.13
N LEU A 876 -4.96 21.62 -52.23
CA LEU A 876 -5.04 22.96 -51.65
C LEU A 876 -6.16 23.80 -52.30
N THR A 877 -6.33 23.71 -53.63
CA THR A 877 -7.44 24.38 -54.32
C THR A 877 -8.80 23.79 -53.98
N ALA A 878 -8.94 22.47 -53.90
CA ALA A 878 -10.16 21.82 -53.41
C ALA A 878 -10.51 22.28 -51.99
N GLY A 879 -9.54 22.32 -51.07
CA GLY A 879 -9.74 22.83 -49.71
C GLY A 879 -10.16 24.30 -49.66
N LEU A 880 -9.61 25.15 -50.54
CA LEU A 880 -9.99 26.56 -50.67
C LEU A 880 -11.42 26.75 -51.19
N PHE A 881 -11.92 25.88 -52.08
CA PHE A 881 -13.30 25.92 -52.58
C PHE A 881 -14.31 25.34 -51.58
N ILE A 882 -13.98 24.22 -50.93
CA ILE A 882 -14.89 23.51 -50.01
C ILE A 882 -14.96 24.24 -48.65
N HIS A 883 -13.85 24.75 -48.13
CA HIS A 883 -13.76 25.34 -46.79
C HIS A 883 -13.29 26.80 -46.82
N ARG A 884 -14.12 27.73 -46.33
CA ARG A 884 -13.74 29.16 -46.22
C ARG A 884 -12.72 29.44 -45.11
N THR A 885 -12.66 28.57 -44.09
CA THR A 885 -11.77 28.68 -42.93
C THR A 885 -10.99 27.38 -42.73
N LEU A 886 -9.77 27.46 -42.20
CA LEU A 886 -8.93 26.27 -41.97
C LEU A 886 -9.55 25.31 -40.94
N TYR A 887 -10.26 25.85 -39.95
CA TYR A 887 -11.04 25.06 -38.97
C TYR A 887 -12.17 25.90 -38.35
N SER A 888 -13.25 25.23 -37.91
CA SER A 888 -14.46 25.86 -37.33
C SER A 888 -14.98 25.18 -36.05
N LEU A 889 -14.08 24.64 -35.22
CA LEU A 889 -14.39 23.79 -34.06
C LEU A 889 -15.35 24.39 -33.00
N ARG A 890 -15.62 25.70 -33.03
CA ARG A 890 -16.55 26.40 -32.11
C ARG A 890 -18.02 26.39 -32.56
N ALA A 891 -18.35 25.81 -33.71
CA ALA A 891 -19.75 25.73 -34.17
C ALA A 891 -20.61 24.83 -33.26
N LYS A 892 -21.90 25.17 -33.09
CA LYS A 892 -22.81 24.44 -32.19
C LYS A 892 -23.28 23.12 -32.79
N ARG A 893 -23.50 23.03 -34.10
CA ARG A 893 -23.90 21.78 -34.77
C ARG A 893 -22.66 21.03 -35.28
N MET A 894 -22.69 19.70 -35.20
CA MET A 894 -21.57 18.87 -35.69
C MET A 894 -21.32 19.07 -37.18
N ASN A 895 -22.37 19.20 -38.00
CA ASN A 895 -22.28 19.40 -39.45
C ASN A 895 -21.67 20.76 -39.85
N GLU A 896 -21.54 21.72 -38.91
CA GLU A 896 -20.90 23.02 -39.13
C GLU A 896 -19.41 23.02 -38.74
N LYS A 897 -18.98 22.03 -37.94
CA LYS A 897 -17.57 21.83 -37.54
C LYS A 897 -16.81 21.16 -38.68
N HIS A 898 -15.81 21.83 -39.20
CA HIS A 898 -14.88 21.29 -40.18
C HIS A 898 -13.44 21.59 -39.78
N ILE A 899 -12.54 20.79 -40.35
CA ILE A 899 -11.11 21.05 -40.47
C ILE A 899 -10.83 20.84 -41.96
N ASP A 900 -10.10 21.77 -42.58
CA ASP A 900 -9.71 21.63 -43.98
C ASP A 900 -8.58 20.61 -44.12
N TRP A 901 -8.95 19.33 -44.13
CA TRP A 901 -8.03 18.22 -44.29
C TRP A 901 -7.39 18.17 -45.68
N TYR A 902 -8.00 18.79 -46.69
CA TYR A 902 -7.40 18.92 -48.02
C TYR A 902 -6.14 19.79 -47.96
N ALA A 903 -6.16 20.91 -47.22
CA ALA A 903 -4.95 21.68 -46.94
C ALA A 903 -3.92 20.92 -46.11
N GLY A 904 -4.36 20.08 -45.16
CA GLY A 904 -3.45 19.19 -44.39
C GLY A 904 -2.73 18.18 -45.29
N ILE A 905 -3.46 17.52 -46.19
CA ILE A 905 -2.94 16.52 -47.14
C ILE A 905 -2.05 17.19 -48.20
N ALA A 906 -2.39 18.40 -48.65
CA ALA A 906 -1.53 19.21 -49.51
C ALA A 906 -0.16 19.49 -48.87
N PHE A 907 -0.12 19.77 -47.56
CA PHE A 907 1.13 19.95 -46.84
C PHE A 907 1.92 18.63 -46.69
N LEU A 908 1.23 17.52 -46.44
CA LEU A 908 1.84 16.18 -46.35
C LEU A 908 2.48 15.74 -47.68
N PHE A 909 1.87 16.03 -48.83
CA PHE A 909 2.49 15.77 -50.15
C PHE A 909 3.84 16.47 -50.30
N VAL A 910 3.99 17.69 -49.79
CA VAL A 910 5.25 18.44 -49.87
C VAL A 910 6.24 18.01 -48.80
N LEU A 911 5.80 17.60 -47.61
CA LEU A 911 6.70 16.98 -46.61
C LEU A 911 7.29 15.65 -47.11
N ASN A 912 6.54 14.86 -47.89
CA ASN A 912 7.05 13.62 -48.49
C ASN A 912 8.24 13.88 -49.43
N LEU A 913 8.36 15.07 -50.04
CA LEU A 913 9.50 15.44 -50.88
C LEU A 913 10.80 15.73 -50.12
N TYR A 914 10.76 15.77 -48.78
CA TYR A 914 11.94 15.95 -47.91
C TYR A 914 12.39 14.66 -47.21
N GLN A 915 11.77 13.51 -47.52
CA GLN A 915 12.17 12.21 -46.95
C GLN A 915 13.50 11.70 -47.54
N ASN A 916 13.76 11.99 -48.81
CA ASN A 916 15.04 11.69 -49.47
C ASN A 916 15.97 12.91 -49.35
N LEU A 917 17.04 12.78 -48.56
CA LEU A 917 18.06 13.82 -48.33
C LEU A 917 19.03 14.02 -49.51
N THR A 918 18.71 13.46 -50.69
CA THR A 918 19.48 13.63 -51.92
C THR A 918 19.25 15.04 -52.48
N LEU A 919 20.32 15.84 -52.55
CA LEU A 919 20.30 17.15 -53.21
C LEU A 919 19.80 16.99 -54.66
N ALA A 920 18.78 17.75 -55.01
CA ALA A 920 18.27 17.79 -56.38
C ALA A 920 18.95 18.94 -57.15
N SER A 921 18.48 19.18 -58.36
CA SER A 921 18.78 20.41 -59.07
C SER A 921 18.23 21.61 -58.27
N LEU A 922 18.98 22.73 -58.22
CA LEU A 922 18.64 23.92 -57.42
C LEU A 922 17.18 24.38 -57.60
N TRP A 923 16.64 24.31 -58.82
CA TRP A 923 15.27 24.69 -59.11
C TRP A 923 14.23 23.77 -58.43
N ALA A 924 14.52 22.47 -58.27
CA ALA A 924 13.62 21.51 -57.67
C ALA A 924 13.59 21.65 -56.14
N ASP A 925 14.74 21.85 -55.51
CA ASP A 925 14.82 22.08 -54.06
C ASP A 925 14.25 23.45 -53.66
N GLU A 926 14.48 24.51 -54.46
CA GLU A 926 13.83 25.80 -54.27
C GLU A 926 12.31 25.75 -54.54
N LEU A 927 11.83 24.97 -55.52
CA LEU A 927 10.40 24.81 -55.77
C LEU A 927 9.67 24.19 -54.56
N ARG A 928 10.28 23.20 -53.90
CA ARG A 928 9.78 22.62 -52.64
C ARG A 928 9.76 23.66 -51.52
N ALA A 929 10.85 24.41 -51.35
CA ALA A 929 10.99 25.42 -50.31
C ALA A 929 9.98 26.57 -50.48
N LEU A 930 9.81 27.07 -51.70
CA LEU A 930 8.86 28.11 -52.06
C LEU A 930 7.40 27.66 -51.90
N PHE A 931 7.08 26.38 -52.14
CA PHE A 931 5.73 25.88 -51.86
C PHE A 931 5.40 25.93 -50.36
N ILE A 932 6.35 25.59 -49.46
CA ILE A 932 6.14 25.70 -48.01
C ILE A 932 5.83 27.14 -47.62
N VAL A 933 6.55 28.11 -48.17
CA VAL A 933 6.28 29.54 -47.99
C VAL A 933 4.87 29.90 -48.49
N ALA A 934 4.54 29.55 -49.74
CA ALA A 934 3.23 29.84 -50.34
C ALA A 934 2.07 29.22 -49.51
N PHE A 935 2.22 27.98 -49.06
CA PHE A 935 1.27 27.28 -48.22
C PHE A 935 0.95 28.07 -46.94
N PHE A 936 1.96 28.43 -46.15
CA PHE A 936 1.75 29.16 -44.90
C PHE A 936 1.19 30.56 -45.12
N PHE A 937 1.65 31.28 -46.15
CA PHE A 937 1.12 32.60 -46.48
C PHE A 937 -0.37 32.57 -46.86
N LEU A 938 -0.81 31.56 -47.63
CA LEU A 938 -2.23 31.39 -48.01
C LEU A 938 -3.13 31.07 -46.80
N GLN A 939 -2.61 30.43 -45.74
CA GLN A 939 -3.41 30.16 -44.54
C GLN A 939 -3.61 31.37 -43.61
N ILE A 940 -2.80 32.45 -43.74
CA ILE A 940 -2.85 33.61 -42.81
C ILE A 940 -4.26 34.23 -42.71
N LYS A 941 -5.01 34.27 -43.82
CA LYS A 941 -6.37 34.84 -43.86
C LYS A 941 -7.48 33.84 -43.48
N ARG A 942 -7.17 32.54 -43.38
CA ARG A 942 -8.14 31.44 -43.16
C ARG A 942 -8.25 31.00 -41.70
N VAL A 943 -7.44 31.58 -40.81
CA VAL A 943 -7.35 31.25 -39.38
C VAL A 943 -7.91 32.40 -38.52
N PRO A 944 -8.65 32.11 -37.44
CA PRO A 944 -9.24 33.15 -36.58
C PRO A 944 -8.20 34.09 -35.96
N GLY A 945 -8.60 35.34 -35.76
CA GLY A 945 -7.77 36.40 -35.20
C GLY A 945 -7.30 36.15 -33.75
N GLY A 946 -6.29 36.93 -33.33
CA GLY A 946 -5.62 36.76 -32.05
C GLY A 946 -4.42 35.82 -32.16
N VAL A 947 -4.20 35.00 -31.13
CA VAL A 947 -3.04 34.10 -31.02
C VAL A 947 -2.90 33.13 -32.21
N PRO A 948 -3.95 32.47 -32.74
CA PRO A 948 -3.79 31.56 -33.87
C PRO A 948 -3.25 32.26 -35.14
N ALA A 949 -3.72 33.47 -35.43
CA ALA A 949 -3.18 34.28 -36.53
C ALA A 949 -1.75 34.77 -36.27
N GLN A 950 -1.34 35.01 -35.02
CA GLN A 950 0.06 35.31 -34.66
C GLN A 950 0.97 34.09 -34.84
N VAL A 951 0.48 32.89 -34.50
CA VAL A 951 1.21 31.62 -34.71
C VAL A 951 1.41 31.36 -36.20
N VAL A 952 0.37 31.46 -37.04
CA VAL A 952 0.51 31.25 -38.50
C VAL A 952 1.41 32.30 -39.16
N LYS A 953 1.36 33.57 -38.71
CA LYS A 953 2.32 34.60 -39.16
C LYS A 953 3.76 34.29 -38.71
N THR A 954 3.94 33.69 -37.53
CA THR A 954 5.26 33.27 -37.04
C THR A 954 5.77 32.07 -37.85
N ALA A 955 4.90 31.09 -38.17
CA ALA A 955 5.23 29.97 -39.05
C ALA A 955 5.57 30.44 -40.47
N ALA A 956 4.81 31.38 -41.04
CA ALA A 956 5.13 32.00 -42.33
C ALA A 956 6.48 32.73 -42.30
N ALA A 957 6.79 33.47 -41.23
CA ALA A 957 8.09 34.14 -41.08
C ALA A 957 9.26 33.13 -40.91
N LEU A 958 9.05 32.05 -40.13
CA LEU A 958 10.01 30.95 -40.01
C LEU A 958 10.19 30.17 -41.32
N SER A 959 9.14 30.03 -42.14
CA SER A 959 9.23 29.33 -43.42
C SER A 959 10.20 29.98 -44.41
N LEU A 960 10.51 31.27 -44.25
CA LEU A 960 11.54 31.96 -45.03
C LEU A 960 12.96 31.46 -44.74
N PHE A 961 13.19 30.80 -43.60
CA PHE A 961 14.47 30.13 -43.33
C PHE A 961 14.68 28.88 -44.19
N VAL A 962 13.61 28.24 -44.71
CA VAL A 962 13.74 27.06 -45.57
C VAL A 962 14.51 27.40 -46.87
N PRO A 963 14.05 28.32 -47.74
CA PRO A 963 14.83 28.71 -48.91
C PRO A 963 16.16 29.40 -48.55
N TYR A 964 16.24 30.12 -47.42
CA TYR A 964 17.51 30.73 -46.99
C TYR A 964 18.60 29.69 -46.71
N TYR A 965 18.29 28.62 -45.96
CA TYR A 965 19.27 27.56 -45.68
C TYR A 965 19.47 26.62 -46.88
N THR A 966 18.46 26.38 -47.72
CA THR A 966 18.63 25.69 -49.02
C THR A 966 19.62 26.45 -49.90
N LEU A 967 19.52 27.77 -50.00
CA LEU A 967 20.45 28.60 -50.74
C LEU A 967 21.86 28.60 -50.11
N LEU A 968 21.98 28.74 -48.78
CA LEU A 968 23.28 28.71 -48.08
C LEU A 968 24.03 27.38 -48.28
N HIS A 969 23.33 26.26 -48.40
CA HIS A 969 23.96 24.95 -48.63
C HIS A 969 24.61 24.84 -50.02
N HIS A 970 24.21 25.69 -50.96
CA HIS A 970 24.79 25.79 -52.30
C HIS A 970 25.88 26.90 -52.42
N LEU A 971 26.33 27.48 -51.29
CA LEU A 971 27.31 28.57 -51.24
C LEU A 971 28.52 28.23 -50.33
N GLU A 972 29.72 28.62 -50.75
CA GLU A 972 30.94 28.45 -49.96
C GLU A 972 31.18 29.66 -49.02
N ILE A 973 31.47 29.39 -47.72
CA ILE A 973 31.56 30.42 -46.67
C ILE A 973 32.90 30.30 -45.91
N ASN A 974 33.50 31.44 -45.55
CA ASN A 974 34.80 31.53 -44.87
C ASN A 974 34.75 31.06 -43.40
N ALA A 975 35.66 30.15 -43.03
CA ALA A 975 35.78 29.49 -41.73
C ALA A 975 35.66 30.42 -40.50
N TYR A 976 36.24 31.63 -40.55
CA TYR A 976 36.24 32.56 -39.41
C TYR A 976 34.90 33.27 -39.13
N ILE A 977 33.87 33.06 -39.95
CA ILE A 977 32.55 33.70 -39.81
C ILE A 977 31.36 32.74 -40.02
N VAL A 978 31.61 31.43 -40.13
CA VAL A 978 30.55 30.45 -40.41
C VAL A 978 29.54 30.43 -39.26
N THR A 979 30.02 30.36 -38.01
CA THR A 979 29.18 30.33 -36.81
C THR A 979 28.22 31.53 -36.78
N GLU A 980 28.70 32.73 -37.11
CA GLU A 980 27.91 33.96 -37.16
C GLU A 980 26.84 33.95 -38.25
N VAL A 981 27.17 33.53 -39.47
CA VAL A 981 26.21 33.51 -40.59
C VAL A 981 25.03 32.57 -40.32
N TYR A 982 25.28 31.43 -39.66
CA TYR A 982 24.20 30.49 -39.30
C TYR A 982 23.35 30.97 -38.11
N VAL A 983 23.97 31.66 -37.13
CA VAL A 983 23.35 31.95 -35.83
C VAL A 983 22.75 33.35 -35.71
N LEU A 984 23.34 34.39 -36.33
CA LEU A 984 22.83 35.78 -36.25
C LEU A 984 21.43 36.00 -36.87
N PRO A 985 20.99 35.32 -37.95
CA PRO A 985 19.64 35.46 -38.49
C PRO A 985 18.53 35.18 -37.45
N TRP A 986 18.78 34.33 -36.45
CA TRP A 986 17.85 34.06 -35.35
C TRP A 986 17.62 35.27 -34.44
N LEU A 987 18.64 36.12 -34.24
CA LEU A 987 18.50 37.39 -33.53
C LEU A 987 17.69 38.40 -34.37
N ALA A 988 17.91 38.45 -35.68
CA ALA A 988 17.13 39.32 -36.57
C ALA A 988 15.64 38.93 -36.59
N LEU A 989 15.34 37.63 -36.66
CA LEU A 989 13.97 37.11 -36.61
C LEU A 989 13.31 37.34 -35.24
N SER A 990 14.01 37.13 -34.11
CA SER A 990 13.44 37.38 -32.78
C SER A 990 13.08 38.87 -32.59
N ILE A 991 13.95 39.78 -33.02
CA ILE A 991 13.70 41.23 -33.01
C ILE A 991 12.51 41.62 -33.91
N TYR A 992 12.35 40.98 -35.09
CA TYR A 992 11.19 41.20 -35.95
C TYR A 992 9.89 40.75 -35.26
N LEU A 993 9.89 39.52 -34.73
CA LEU A 993 8.73 38.92 -34.07
C LEU A 993 8.30 39.70 -32.83
N SER A 994 9.23 40.22 -32.02
CA SER A 994 8.93 41.01 -30.83
C SER A 994 8.42 42.41 -31.14
N LYS A 995 8.87 43.03 -32.23
CA LYS A 995 8.43 44.35 -32.68
C LYS A 995 7.15 44.37 -33.52
N ARG A 996 6.84 43.30 -34.26
CA ARG A 996 5.70 43.26 -35.22
C ARG A 996 4.60 42.26 -34.89
N THR A 997 4.93 41.04 -34.44
CA THR A 997 3.95 39.95 -34.31
C THR A 997 3.40 39.82 -32.88
N TRP A 998 4.28 39.87 -31.88
CA TRP A 998 3.98 39.54 -30.48
C TRP A 998 3.91 40.76 -29.54
N VAL A 999 3.57 41.94 -30.08
CA VAL A 999 3.57 43.24 -29.37
C VAL A 999 2.71 43.25 -28.09
N GLN A 1000 1.66 42.43 -28.03
CA GLN A 1000 0.75 42.32 -26.88
C GLN A 1000 1.27 41.37 -25.78
N SER A 1001 2.19 40.45 -26.10
CA SER A 1001 2.64 39.36 -25.21
C SER A 1001 4.09 39.53 -24.78
N LYS A 1002 4.49 40.75 -24.41
CA LYS A 1002 5.89 41.16 -24.18
C LYS A 1002 6.65 40.31 -23.16
N GLN A 1003 5.96 39.73 -22.17
CA GLN A 1003 6.60 38.92 -21.13
C GLN A 1003 7.05 37.54 -21.66
N ILE A 1004 6.20 36.86 -22.45
CA ILE A 1004 6.54 35.59 -23.11
C ILE A 1004 7.68 35.82 -24.10
N MET A 1005 7.55 36.86 -24.93
CA MET A 1005 8.58 37.17 -25.92
C MET A 1005 9.92 37.55 -25.27
N SER A 1006 9.91 38.23 -24.12
CA SER A 1006 11.14 38.53 -23.38
C SER A 1006 11.85 37.27 -22.87
N VAL A 1007 11.11 36.24 -22.44
CA VAL A 1007 11.71 34.94 -22.06
C VAL A 1007 12.30 34.23 -23.28
N ILE A 1008 11.63 34.29 -24.43
CA ILE A 1008 12.15 33.74 -25.69
C ILE A 1008 13.41 34.50 -26.13
N GLU A 1009 13.43 35.83 -26.04
CA GLU A 1009 14.61 36.66 -26.32
C GLU A 1009 15.79 36.34 -25.37
N TRP A 1010 15.54 36.13 -24.06
CA TRP A 1010 16.54 35.64 -23.10
C TRP A 1010 17.10 34.28 -23.52
N GLY A 1011 16.23 33.33 -23.90
CA GLY A 1011 16.63 31.97 -24.30
C GLY A 1011 17.45 31.96 -25.59
N VAL A 1012 17.00 32.66 -26.64
CA VAL A 1012 17.75 32.79 -27.90
C VAL A 1012 19.09 33.48 -27.65
N LEU A 1013 19.12 34.60 -26.92
CA LEU A 1013 20.37 35.31 -26.64
C LEU A 1013 21.37 34.47 -25.85
N LEU A 1014 20.91 33.70 -24.86
CA LEU A 1014 21.75 32.82 -24.07
C LEU A 1014 22.28 31.64 -24.89
N ALA A 1015 21.46 31.05 -25.77
CA ALA A 1015 21.91 30.00 -26.69
C ALA A 1015 22.99 30.51 -27.65
N VAL A 1016 22.76 31.68 -28.27
CA VAL A 1016 23.75 32.35 -29.15
C VAL A 1016 25.05 32.63 -28.37
N ALA A 1017 24.97 33.21 -27.17
CA ALA A 1017 26.14 33.53 -26.35
C ALA A 1017 26.90 32.27 -25.89
N ALA A 1018 26.21 31.19 -25.56
CA ALA A 1018 26.84 29.94 -25.14
C ALA A 1018 27.57 29.25 -26.30
N ILE A 1019 27.00 29.25 -27.51
CA ILE A 1019 27.66 28.74 -28.72
C ILE A 1019 28.94 29.51 -28.97
N LEU A 1020 28.90 30.86 -28.96
CA LEU A 1020 30.08 31.71 -29.19
C LEU A 1020 31.17 31.58 -28.10
N VAL A 1021 30.81 31.42 -26.82
CA VAL A 1021 31.79 31.19 -25.75
C VAL A 1021 32.40 29.79 -25.82
N PHE A 1022 31.63 28.78 -26.23
CA PHE A 1022 32.16 27.43 -26.44
C PHE A 1022 33.14 27.39 -27.61
N ASP A 1023 32.81 28.06 -28.72
CA ASP A 1023 33.68 28.23 -29.89
C ASP A 1023 35.05 28.80 -29.45
N ALA A 1024 35.03 29.93 -28.73
CA ALA A 1024 36.21 30.62 -28.23
C ALA A 1024 37.04 29.84 -27.19
N LEU A 1025 36.43 28.95 -26.40
CA LEU A 1025 37.15 28.05 -25.48
C LEU A 1025 37.75 26.84 -26.22
N SER A 1026 37.11 26.38 -27.29
CA SER A 1026 37.54 25.20 -28.05
C SER A 1026 38.70 25.50 -29.00
N SER A 1027 38.72 26.69 -29.60
CA SER A 1027 39.71 27.09 -30.60
C SER A 1027 41.07 27.49 -30.00
N ASN A 1028 41.09 27.92 -28.73
CA ASN A 1028 42.25 28.54 -28.05
C ASN A 1028 42.88 29.73 -28.82
N THR A 1029 42.14 30.37 -29.75
CA THR A 1029 42.67 31.52 -30.48
C THR A 1029 42.34 32.85 -29.79
N ILE A 1030 43.22 33.84 -30.00
CA ILE A 1030 43.00 35.20 -29.50
C ILE A 1030 41.85 35.88 -30.25
N TYR A 1031 41.57 35.49 -31.50
CA TYR A 1031 40.53 36.10 -32.33
C TYR A 1031 39.12 35.79 -31.81
N ASP A 1032 38.84 34.54 -31.44
CA ASP A 1032 37.51 34.15 -30.95
C ASP A 1032 37.26 34.71 -29.53
N ALA A 1033 38.30 34.76 -28.70
CA ALA A 1033 38.28 35.46 -27.42
C ALA A 1033 38.02 36.97 -27.58
N LEU A 1034 38.54 37.61 -28.65
CA LEU A 1034 38.27 39.01 -29.00
C LEU A 1034 36.86 39.22 -29.57
N ILE A 1035 36.35 38.32 -30.41
CA ILE A 1035 34.99 38.39 -30.97
C ILE A 1035 33.95 38.18 -29.85
N ALA A 1036 34.11 37.15 -29.01
CA ALA A 1036 33.26 36.93 -27.84
C ALA A 1036 33.38 38.08 -26.81
N GLY A 1037 34.59 38.61 -26.59
CA GLY A 1037 34.83 39.80 -25.76
C GLY A 1037 34.15 41.06 -26.31
N GLY A 1038 34.23 41.28 -27.62
CA GLY A 1038 33.63 42.42 -28.31
C GLY A 1038 32.10 42.36 -28.35
N LEU A 1039 31.53 41.19 -28.68
CA LEU A 1039 30.08 40.97 -28.68
C LEU A 1039 29.48 41.02 -27.27
N SER A 1040 30.18 40.49 -26.25
CA SER A 1040 29.74 40.61 -24.85
C SER A 1040 29.83 42.06 -24.36
N LEU A 1041 30.86 42.82 -24.71
CA LEU A 1041 30.96 44.25 -24.42
C LEU A 1041 29.84 45.06 -25.10
N ALA A 1042 29.58 44.80 -26.39
CA ALA A 1042 28.47 45.42 -27.13
C ALA A 1042 27.11 45.08 -26.49
N SER A 1043 26.93 43.85 -26.01
CA SER A 1043 25.76 43.41 -25.27
C SER A 1043 25.60 44.13 -23.91
N VAL A 1044 26.69 44.33 -23.14
CA VAL A 1044 26.67 45.15 -21.91
C VAL A 1044 26.23 46.58 -22.21
N VAL A 1045 26.81 47.21 -23.23
CA VAL A 1045 26.50 48.61 -23.61
C VAL A 1045 25.05 48.74 -24.08
N ALA A 1046 24.58 47.84 -24.96
CA ALA A 1046 23.20 47.83 -25.43
C ALA A 1046 22.20 47.55 -24.29
N GLY A 1047 22.49 46.58 -23.43
CA GLY A 1047 21.66 46.23 -22.28
C GLY A 1047 21.57 47.36 -21.25
N PHE A 1048 22.66 48.10 -21.02
CA PHE A 1048 22.68 49.28 -20.16
C PHE A 1048 21.86 50.43 -20.77
N TYR A 1049 22.12 50.78 -22.04
CA TYR A 1049 21.48 51.92 -22.71
C TYR A 1049 19.97 51.71 -22.90
N TYR A 1050 19.56 50.55 -23.40
CA TYR A 1050 18.14 50.21 -23.61
C TYR A 1050 17.46 49.67 -22.33
N ARG A 1051 18.18 49.59 -21.21
CA ARG A 1051 17.73 49.06 -19.90
C ARG A 1051 17.11 47.66 -19.97
N ILE A 1052 17.71 46.76 -20.75
CA ILE A 1052 17.26 45.38 -20.94
C ILE A 1052 18.18 44.44 -20.14
N LYS A 1053 17.64 43.76 -19.13
CA LYS A 1053 18.42 42.90 -18.22
C LYS A 1053 19.18 41.76 -18.91
N SER A 1054 18.62 41.18 -19.99
CA SER A 1054 19.23 40.02 -20.69
C SER A 1054 20.62 40.35 -21.22
N TYR A 1055 20.70 41.38 -22.07
CA TYR A 1055 21.94 41.81 -22.70
C TYR A 1055 22.98 42.27 -21.66
N PHE A 1056 22.55 43.01 -20.61
CA PHE A 1056 23.46 43.49 -19.57
C PHE A 1056 24.04 42.38 -18.68
N LEU A 1057 23.19 41.51 -18.11
CA LEU A 1057 23.64 40.50 -17.15
C LEU A 1057 24.42 39.36 -17.80
N ILE A 1058 24.01 38.91 -18.99
CA ILE A 1058 24.76 37.86 -19.72
C ILE A 1058 26.13 38.42 -20.13
N GLY A 1059 26.19 39.65 -20.64
CA GLY A 1059 27.45 40.31 -21.00
C GLY A 1059 28.44 40.45 -19.83
N CYS A 1060 27.99 40.95 -18.67
CA CYS A 1060 28.87 41.08 -17.50
C CYS A 1060 29.35 39.73 -16.93
N SER A 1061 28.51 38.69 -16.99
CA SER A 1061 28.85 37.37 -16.45
C SER A 1061 29.96 36.69 -17.26
N VAL A 1062 29.87 36.76 -18.59
CA VAL A 1062 30.90 36.24 -19.51
C VAL A 1062 32.23 36.98 -19.31
N LEU A 1063 32.18 38.30 -19.06
CA LEU A 1063 33.38 39.13 -18.87
C LEU A 1063 34.10 38.88 -17.53
N LEU A 1064 33.38 38.68 -16.43
CA LEU A 1064 33.98 38.39 -15.12
C LEU A 1064 34.61 36.98 -15.03
N LEU A 1065 33.98 35.99 -15.65
CA LEU A 1065 34.48 34.61 -15.70
C LEU A 1065 35.88 34.55 -16.34
N ASN A 1066 36.11 35.36 -17.37
CA ASN A 1066 37.39 35.47 -18.07
C ASN A 1066 38.55 35.97 -17.17
N LEU A 1067 38.25 36.83 -16.19
CA LEU A 1067 39.25 37.46 -15.31
C LEU A 1067 39.71 36.55 -14.16
N LEU A 1068 38.76 35.86 -13.52
CA LEU A 1068 39.00 35.15 -12.24
C LEU A 1068 39.90 33.92 -12.41
N LEU A 1069 39.96 33.35 -13.61
CA LEU A 1069 40.78 32.19 -13.94
C LEU A 1069 42.30 32.47 -13.93
N GLN A 1070 42.74 33.72 -13.73
CA GLN A 1070 44.11 34.17 -14.00
C GLN A 1070 45.03 34.41 -12.76
N THR A 1071 44.56 34.33 -11.49
CA THR A 1071 45.30 34.91 -10.32
C THR A 1071 45.61 34.00 -9.09
N ARG A 1072 45.65 32.67 -9.27
CA ARG A 1072 45.71 31.62 -8.21
C ARG A 1072 46.89 31.51 -7.15
N PRO A 1073 48.16 31.97 -7.29
CA PRO A 1073 49.31 31.32 -6.57
C PRO A 1073 49.86 31.67 -5.14
N TYR A 1074 49.22 32.36 -4.16
CA TYR A 1074 50.00 33.24 -3.22
C TYR A 1074 49.97 33.19 -1.64
N TRP A 1075 49.71 32.10 -0.86
CA TRP A 1075 49.55 32.21 0.65
C TRP A 1075 50.31 31.22 1.60
N GLY A 1076 50.80 31.70 2.78
CA GLY A 1076 50.88 30.94 4.08
C GLY A 1076 52.21 30.87 4.91
N ASN A 1077 52.15 30.98 6.27
CA ASN A 1077 53.24 30.66 7.26
C ASN A 1077 52.86 30.82 8.79
N MET A 1078 53.44 30.01 9.74
CA MET A 1078 53.74 30.23 11.22
C MET A 1078 53.50 29.00 12.20
N PRO A 1079 54.08 28.96 13.46
CA PRO A 1079 54.08 27.76 14.36
C PRO A 1079 53.17 27.73 15.63
N TRP A 1080 52.76 26.53 16.07
CA TRP A 1080 51.46 26.24 16.73
C TRP A 1080 51.21 26.53 18.24
N TRP A 1081 52.07 26.14 19.21
CA TRP A 1081 51.66 26.18 20.64
C TRP A 1081 51.38 27.59 21.19
N ALA A 1082 52.02 28.61 20.60
CA ALA A 1082 51.74 30.02 20.88
C ALA A 1082 50.29 30.39 20.53
N TYR A 1083 49.71 29.81 19.47
CA TYR A 1083 48.30 30.03 19.12
C TYR A 1083 47.35 29.52 20.21
N LEU A 1084 47.66 28.43 20.91
CA LEU A 1084 46.78 27.89 21.96
C LEU A 1084 46.76 28.77 23.22
N LEU A 1085 47.92 29.26 23.67
CA LEU A 1085 47.99 30.18 24.81
C LEU A 1085 47.39 31.56 24.46
N ILE A 1086 47.71 32.11 23.29
CA ILE A 1086 47.17 33.40 22.84
C ILE A 1086 45.66 33.29 22.60
N ALA A 1087 45.15 32.23 21.98
CA ALA A 1087 43.71 32.04 21.79
C ALA A 1087 42.99 31.84 23.12
N GLY A 1088 43.53 31.02 24.04
CA GLY A 1088 42.95 30.80 25.37
C GLY A 1088 42.80 32.10 26.18
N ALA A 1089 43.88 32.89 26.28
CA ALA A 1089 43.87 34.18 26.97
C ALA A 1089 42.95 35.21 26.30
N THR A 1090 42.94 35.26 24.96
CA THR A 1090 42.09 36.17 24.17
C THR A 1090 40.61 35.84 24.34
N LEU A 1091 40.23 34.56 24.31
CA LEU A 1091 38.85 34.11 24.48
C LEU A 1091 38.28 34.45 25.86
N ILE A 1092 39.07 34.25 26.92
CA ILE A 1092 38.69 34.62 28.30
C ILE A 1092 38.53 36.15 28.42
N SER A 1093 39.44 36.91 27.82
CA SER A 1093 39.42 38.38 27.84
C SER A 1093 38.21 38.95 27.09
N VAL A 1094 37.94 38.45 25.88
CA VAL A 1094 36.80 38.87 25.05
C VAL A 1094 35.45 38.53 25.72
N ALA A 1095 35.32 37.33 26.31
CA ALA A 1095 34.11 36.97 27.04
C ALA A 1095 33.87 37.90 28.24
N SER A 1096 34.90 38.15 29.04
CA SER A 1096 34.83 39.02 30.22
C SER A 1096 34.47 40.47 29.85
N PHE A 1097 35.05 40.99 28.77
CA PHE A 1097 34.75 42.34 28.26
C PHE A 1097 33.30 42.45 27.74
N TYR A 1098 32.79 41.43 27.07
CA TYR A 1098 31.41 41.41 26.56
C TYR A 1098 30.36 41.33 27.68
N GLU A 1099 30.67 40.62 28.77
CA GLU A 1099 29.79 40.52 29.93
C GLU A 1099 29.81 41.80 30.79
N TRP A 1100 30.95 42.51 30.82
CA TRP A 1100 31.06 43.87 31.39
C TRP A 1100 30.28 44.91 30.58
N GLN A 1101 30.43 44.92 29.24
CA GLN A 1101 29.70 45.87 28.38
C GLN A 1101 28.17 45.69 28.43
N LYS A 1102 27.67 44.51 28.80
CA LYS A 1102 26.24 44.22 29.02
C LYS A 1102 25.60 45.08 30.12
N GLN A 1103 26.40 45.71 30.99
CA GLN A 1103 25.92 46.56 32.09
C GLN A 1103 25.67 48.03 31.70
N ASN A 1104 26.16 48.51 30.56
CA ASN A 1104 25.95 49.89 30.08
C ASN A 1104 25.19 49.92 28.74
N LYS A 1105 23.94 50.40 28.78
CA LYS A 1105 23.10 50.67 27.60
C LYS A 1105 22.45 52.04 27.70
N ASN A 1106 22.17 52.67 26.56
CA ASN A 1106 21.24 53.81 26.47
C ASN A 1106 19.79 53.33 26.30
N GLU A 1107 18.84 54.20 26.58
CA GLU A 1107 17.45 53.85 26.95
C GLU A 1107 16.63 53.06 25.89
N GLU A 1108 16.94 53.15 24.60
CA GLU A 1108 16.22 52.42 23.53
C GLU A 1108 16.96 51.19 22.94
N GLY A 1109 18.22 50.94 23.33
CA GLY A 1109 18.84 49.61 23.22
C GLY A 1109 19.36 49.08 21.86
N ASP A 1110 19.29 49.83 20.76
CA ASP A 1110 19.79 49.41 19.42
C ASP A 1110 21.19 49.98 19.05
N THR A 1111 21.86 49.41 18.03
CA THR A 1111 23.25 49.76 17.65
C THR A 1111 23.42 50.34 16.24
N LEU A 1112 24.33 51.32 16.09
CA LEU A 1112 24.58 52.15 14.90
C LEU A 1112 24.78 51.41 13.56
N LEU A 1113 25.12 50.13 13.58
CA LEU A 1113 25.47 49.36 12.38
C LEU A 1113 24.25 48.76 11.65
N GLN A 1114 23.11 48.62 12.32
CA GLN A 1114 21.91 48.00 11.74
C GLN A 1114 21.19 48.90 10.72
N VAL A 1115 21.25 50.23 10.89
CA VAL A 1115 20.49 51.20 10.08
C VAL A 1115 20.98 51.31 8.63
N LYS A 1116 22.31 51.22 8.38
CA LYS A 1116 22.88 51.43 7.03
C LYS A 1116 22.54 50.32 6.02
N LYS A 1117 22.19 49.10 6.47
CA LYS A 1117 22.00 47.94 5.58
C LYS A 1117 20.71 48.02 4.73
N GLN A 1118 19.65 48.64 5.25
CA GLN A 1118 18.32 48.57 4.63
C GLN A 1118 18.17 49.48 3.39
N GLN A 1119 18.94 50.57 3.28
CA GLN A 1119 18.77 51.58 2.23
C GLN A 1119 19.25 51.12 0.83
N LEU A 1120 20.16 50.15 0.74
CA LEU A 1120 20.74 49.71 -0.54
C LEU A 1120 19.80 48.85 -1.40
N ILE A 1121 18.90 48.07 -0.76
CA ILE A 1121 18.08 47.05 -1.44
C ILE A 1121 16.97 47.67 -2.31
N ALA A 1122 16.52 48.90 -1.99
CA ALA A 1122 15.39 49.54 -2.66
C ALA A 1122 15.68 49.96 -4.12
N LYS A 1123 16.92 50.33 -4.46
CA LYS A 1123 17.27 50.91 -5.77
C LYS A 1123 17.32 49.90 -6.93
N TRP A 1124 17.39 48.59 -6.66
CA TRP A 1124 17.65 47.56 -7.67
C TRP A 1124 16.41 47.13 -8.50
N LYS A 1125 15.19 47.41 -8.02
CA LYS A 1125 13.95 46.82 -8.59
C LYS A 1125 13.37 47.48 -9.86
N GLN A 1126 13.99 48.54 -10.40
CA GLN A 1126 13.36 49.41 -11.42
C GLN A 1126 13.72 49.12 -12.90
N TRP A 1127 14.50 48.09 -13.21
CA TRP A 1127 14.95 47.79 -14.59
C TRP A 1127 14.00 46.81 -15.31
N ARG A 1128 14.02 46.78 -16.66
CA ARG A 1128 13.19 45.88 -17.49
C ARG A 1128 13.91 44.56 -17.78
#